data_AF-A0A2R4FLI1-F1
#
_entry.id   AF-A0A2R4FLI1-F1
#
_cell.length_a   1.000
_cell.length_b   1.000
_cell.length_c   1.000
_cell.angle_alpha   90.00
_cell.angle_beta   90.00
_cell.angle_gamma   90.00
#
_symmetry.space_group_name_H-M   'P 1'
#
loop_
_entity.id
_entity.type
_entity.pdbx_description
1 polymer ?
#
loop_
_entity_poly.entity_id
_entity_poly.type
_entity_poly.pdbx_seq_one_letter_code
_entity_poly.pdbx_strand_id
1 'polypeptide(L)'
;MTRRLRIADLTTVAVPEQPALSPDGARIVYVLRGADTDADRTVRTLWHVDAAGGPARRLTAGPADTAPAWSPQGDRIAFLRARDGHPQVWLLPAAGGEPEPLTELPLGAGRPVWSPDGSAIAFVAAVDDRGDGPDDGTPVVADRLDYQSDGAGLLGGRRRHLHVVDVATGRCRQLTSGDWNAGDPSWSPEGNRLAFVAATAPDADLTLRAPLHTVDVDDTAAVPRPVGLADGVGAAVTWTADGSALLAVGTEGAPVGHAGLLRVPLDAGPVTDLAAPLDRNVMPGGPGYPGALPQLVDDGDTVLFCVRDRGCTHLYAVPAGGGEPRVVVGGAGRNVLGVSARAGTAAVVLGTPASFGEVVAVDLGTGAETVLTGHTSSEVRLYPREERSFEISDGTVVQGWLVRDPDFTGARPLLLDVHGGPHNAWNAAAEDVHLYHQELAARGWVVLLLNPRASDGYGEAFFTATHGGWGEADARDLLEPVDQLVATGVADPARLAVTGYSYGGYMTCYLTSRDDRFAAAVAGGTVADLTSMAGTSDEGHQLSEYELGATPWTDPGRYAAMSPLARVDRVDTPTLVLHSAEDRTCPVGQAQQWHTALRERGVPTRLVLYPDAGHLFILDGRPSHRADYNQRVVDWVERYAGGRRAPIDAGHWQRRLAVLAQRHRVPGAVLGILRLGQDRPDELAEAAYGVLNVETGVEVTTDSVFQIGSISKVWTATIVMQLVDEGRLDLDAPVGTVLPELRLADPEVTKRVTMRHLLAHTSGIDGDVFTDTGRGDDCLEKYVALLGEVAQNHPLGATWSYCNAGFVLAGRVIEKLTGGTWDAALRDRISTPLGLRRTGTLPEEALLHRAAVGHVSAGQAEPTRAPVWGLPRSLGPAGLITSTAADLLGFARMHLTGGLAPDGSRVLGAESAAAMTACEAELPDTHTLGDSWGLGWIRFGWDGHRLVGHDGNTIGQSAFLRLLPEQGLAVTLLTNGGHARDLYEELYREIFAELAGVAVPHSLVPPQHPVGADLGRHVGEYERAGVRMAVLDGDGGPTLRTTVTGPLAELVPEPTHEYPMVPVAEDLFAVREPETRTWVPVIFYQLPTGERYLHFGARATPKVG
;
A
#
# COMPACT_ATOMS: atom_id res chain seq x y z
N MET A 1 27.09 -19.43 3.11
CA MET A 1 26.49 -18.45 4.05
C MET A 1 24.99 -18.61 3.96
N THR A 2 24.28 -18.80 5.07
CA THR A 2 22.81 -18.92 5.06
C THR A 2 22.16 -17.55 5.01
N ARG A 3 21.12 -17.36 4.20
CA ARG A 3 20.34 -16.10 4.08
C ARG A 3 18.89 -16.29 4.54
N ARG A 4 18.15 -15.19 4.77
CA ARG A 4 16.73 -15.23 5.11
C ARG A 4 15.85 -15.48 3.88
N LEU A 5 14.68 -16.11 4.09
CA LEU A 5 13.64 -16.26 3.06
C LEU A 5 13.11 -14.88 2.66
N ARG A 6 12.89 -14.68 1.36
CA ARG A 6 12.35 -13.47 0.73
C ARG A 6 11.23 -13.83 -0.22
N ILE A 7 10.36 -12.88 -0.56
CA ILE A 7 9.26 -13.11 -1.53
C ILE A 7 9.78 -13.64 -2.88
N ALA A 8 10.96 -13.17 -3.31
CA ALA A 8 11.60 -13.63 -4.55
C ALA A 8 11.93 -15.15 -4.56
N ASP A 9 11.97 -15.80 -3.39
CA ASP A 9 12.24 -17.23 -3.27
C ASP A 9 11.01 -18.10 -3.59
N LEU A 10 9.81 -17.52 -3.68
CA LEU A 10 8.54 -18.24 -3.89
C LEU A 10 8.63 -19.25 -5.05
N THR A 11 9.25 -18.85 -6.15
CA THR A 11 9.37 -19.66 -7.38
C THR A 11 10.41 -20.79 -7.26
N THR A 12 11.23 -20.76 -6.21
CA THR A 12 12.28 -21.77 -5.96
C THR A 12 11.86 -22.81 -4.92
N VAL A 13 10.74 -22.59 -4.23
CA VAL A 13 10.21 -23.53 -3.25
C VAL A 13 9.64 -24.76 -3.96
N ALA A 14 10.11 -25.94 -3.56
CA ALA A 14 9.61 -27.22 -4.03
C ALA A 14 8.91 -27.93 -2.87
N VAL A 15 7.67 -28.38 -3.09
CA VAL A 15 6.84 -28.99 -2.05
C VAL A 15 6.39 -30.39 -2.51
N PRO A 16 6.76 -31.47 -1.79
CA PRO A 16 6.23 -32.80 -2.05
C PRO A 16 4.76 -32.88 -1.63
N GLU A 17 3.96 -33.62 -2.39
CA GLU A 17 2.51 -33.77 -2.25
C GLU A 17 2.11 -35.22 -2.60
N GLN A 18 0.92 -35.65 -2.15
CA GLN A 18 0.25 -36.87 -2.62
C GLN A 18 1.16 -38.13 -2.65
N PRO A 19 1.74 -38.55 -1.52
CA PRO A 19 2.57 -39.75 -1.48
C PRO A 19 1.74 -41.00 -1.77
N ALA A 20 2.32 -41.96 -2.47
CA ALA A 20 1.74 -43.25 -2.83
C ALA A 20 2.78 -44.35 -2.64
N LEU A 21 2.54 -45.21 -1.65
CA LEU A 21 3.42 -46.34 -1.32
C LEU A 21 3.07 -47.55 -2.18
N SER A 22 4.08 -48.27 -2.68
CA SER A 22 3.89 -49.50 -3.44
C SER A 22 3.26 -50.60 -2.57
N PRO A 23 2.59 -51.61 -3.17
CA PRO A 23 1.92 -52.67 -2.41
C PRO A 23 2.84 -53.43 -1.46
N ASP A 24 4.12 -53.59 -1.83
CA ASP A 24 5.16 -54.24 -1.04
C ASP A 24 5.77 -53.34 0.06
N GLY A 25 5.37 -52.06 0.15
CA GLY A 25 5.90 -51.10 1.12
C GLY A 25 7.30 -50.56 0.81
N ALA A 26 7.93 -50.95 -0.32
CA ALA A 26 9.34 -50.67 -0.57
C ALA A 26 9.61 -49.35 -1.31
N ARG A 27 8.68 -48.88 -2.13
CA ARG A 27 8.87 -47.76 -3.07
C ARG A 27 7.79 -46.71 -2.87
N ILE A 28 8.20 -45.44 -2.85
CA ILE A 28 7.30 -44.31 -2.70
C ILE A 28 7.34 -43.49 -3.98
N VAL A 29 6.15 -43.25 -4.56
CA VAL A 29 5.94 -42.25 -5.60
C VAL A 29 5.22 -41.07 -4.99
N TYR A 30 5.59 -39.86 -5.36
CA TYR A 30 4.95 -38.65 -4.88
C TYR A 30 4.97 -37.56 -5.96
N VAL A 31 4.12 -36.56 -5.79
CA VAL A 31 4.11 -35.38 -6.65
C VAL A 31 5.08 -34.36 -6.06
N LEU A 32 5.92 -33.73 -6.88
CA LEU A 32 6.69 -32.56 -6.50
C LEU A 32 6.12 -31.34 -7.21
N ARG A 33 5.58 -30.40 -6.44
CA ARG A 33 5.11 -29.09 -6.90
C ARG A 33 6.29 -28.10 -6.93
N GLY A 34 6.42 -27.38 -8.03
CA GLY A 34 7.35 -26.26 -8.20
C GLY A 34 6.78 -25.23 -9.17
N ALA A 35 7.62 -24.31 -9.65
CA ALA A 35 7.22 -23.27 -10.61
C ALA A 35 8.04 -23.33 -11.90
N ASP A 36 7.38 -23.01 -13.02
CA ASP A 36 8.00 -22.68 -14.30
C ASP A 36 7.83 -21.17 -14.50
N THR A 37 8.91 -20.43 -14.25
CA THR A 37 8.90 -18.96 -14.25
C THR A 37 8.77 -18.36 -15.64
N ASP A 38 9.24 -19.07 -16.66
CA ASP A 38 9.19 -18.59 -18.04
C ASP A 38 7.77 -18.69 -18.60
N ALA A 39 7.04 -19.76 -18.24
CA ALA A 39 5.64 -19.95 -18.61
C ALA A 39 4.63 -19.41 -17.57
N ASP A 40 5.12 -18.84 -16.46
CA ASP A 40 4.32 -18.32 -15.34
C ASP A 40 3.23 -19.29 -14.85
N ARG A 41 3.64 -20.52 -14.52
CA ARG A 41 2.72 -21.58 -14.08
C ARG A 41 3.31 -22.47 -13.00
N THR A 42 2.43 -23.04 -12.19
CA THR A 42 2.76 -24.15 -11.29
C THR A 42 3.01 -25.42 -12.10
N VAL A 43 4.06 -26.17 -11.75
CA VAL A 43 4.39 -27.46 -12.38
C VAL A 43 4.34 -28.57 -11.35
N ARG A 44 3.69 -29.69 -11.70
CA ARG A 44 3.61 -30.89 -10.86
C ARG A 44 4.15 -32.09 -11.62
N THR A 45 5.11 -32.79 -11.01
CA THR A 45 5.79 -33.94 -11.62
C THR A 45 5.87 -35.09 -10.64
N LEU A 46 5.84 -36.33 -11.15
CA LEU A 46 6.03 -37.52 -10.32
C LEU A 46 7.51 -37.78 -10.04
N TRP A 47 7.80 -38.10 -8.78
CA TRP A 47 9.10 -38.48 -8.26
C TRP A 47 9.03 -39.81 -7.52
N HIS A 48 10.17 -40.46 -7.39
CA HIS A 48 10.34 -41.75 -6.72
C HIS A 48 11.44 -41.69 -5.67
N VAL A 49 11.22 -42.34 -4.52
CA VAL A 49 12.25 -42.61 -3.51
C VAL A 49 12.00 -43.97 -2.85
N ASP A 50 13.06 -44.67 -2.46
CA ASP A 50 12.94 -45.94 -1.74
C ASP A 50 12.61 -45.72 -0.26
N ALA A 51 11.73 -46.54 0.30
CA ALA A 51 11.32 -46.43 1.72
C ALA A 51 12.48 -46.72 2.69
N ALA A 52 13.48 -47.49 2.25
CA ALA A 52 14.71 -47.74 3.00
C ALA A 52 15.74 -46.60 2.91
N GLY A 53 15.44 -45.54 2.15
CA GLY A 53 16.36 -44.43 1.87
C GLY A 53 17.11 -44.57 0.54
N GLY A 54 17.60 -43.45 0.03
CA GLY A 54 18.27 -43.36 -1.27
C GLY A 54 17.99 -42.02 -1.95
N PRO A 55 18.63 -41.73 -3.10
CA PRO A 55 18.38 -40.49 -3.82
C PRO A 55 16.99 -40.50 -4.47
N ALA A 56 16.23 -39.42 -4.26
CA ALA A 56 14.98 -39.21 -4.99
C ALA A 56 15.26 -38.96 -6.49
N ARG A 57 14.42 -39.53 -7.37
CA ARG A 57 14.53 -39.38 -8.82
C ARG A 57 13.22 -38.95 -9.46
N ARG A 58 13.28 -38.03 -10.42
CA ARG A 58 12.14 -37.62 -11.24
C ARG A 58 11.73 -38.77 -12.17
N LEU A 59 10.44 -39.06 -12.26
CA LEU A 59 9.86 -40.08 -13.14
C LEU A 59 9.23 -39.49 -14.40
N THR A 60 8.71 -38.27 -14.31
CA THR A 60 7.92 -37.66 -15.39
C THR A 60 8.29 -36.21 -15.62
N ALA A 61 8.08 -35.73 -16.85
CA ALA A 61 8.34 -34.35 -17.25
C ALA A 61 7.08 -33.60 -17.74
N GLY A 62 5.88 -34.11 -17.42
CA GLY A 62 4.63 -33.44 -17.75
C GLY A 62 4.45 -32.13 -16.97
N PRO A 63 3.61 -31.20 -17.47
CA PRO A 63 3.39 -29.91 -16.82
C PRO A 63 2.51 -30.02 -15.57
N ALA A 64 1.60 -31.01 -15.53
CA ALA A 64 0.62 -31.19 -14.45
C ALA A 64 0.31 -32.67 -14.23
N ASP A 65 1.25 -33.40 -13.63
CA ASP A 65 1.10 -34.82 -13.29
C ASP A 65 0.75 -34.98 -11.80
N THR A 66 -0.41 -35.57 -11.50
CA THR A 66 -0.96 -35.67 -10.13
C THR A 66 -1.62 -37.02 -9.85
N ALA A 67 -2.06 -37.24 -8.60
CA ALA A 67 -2.83 -38.39 -8.16
C ALA A 67 -2.22 -39.77 -8.52
N PRO A 68 -0.94 -40.04 -8.16
CA PRO A 68 -0.32 -41.32 -8.42
C PRO A 68 -0.98 -42.44 -7.60
N ALA A 69 -1.25 -43.58 -8.24
CA ALA A 69 -1.83 -44.76 -7.63
C ALA A 69 -1.15 -46.04 -8.19
N TRP A 70 -0.59 -46.85 -7.31
CA TRP A 70 0.04 -48.12 -7.69
C TRP A 70 -0.99 -49.17 -8.06
N SER A 71 -0.71 -49.93 -9.13
CA SER A 71 -1.43 -51.19 -9.42
C SER A 71 -1.25 -52.16 -8.24
N PRO A 72 -2.23 -53.04 -7.94
CA PRO A 72 -2.10 -54.04 -6.88
C PRO A 72 -0.87 -54.95 -7.02
N GLN A 73 -0.41 -55.19 -8.25
CA GLN A 73 0.77 -56.01 -8.56
C GLN A 73 2.10 -55.25 -8.40
N GLY A 74 2.06 -53.93 -8.21
CA GLY A 74 3.24 -53.08 -8.04
C GLY A 74 4.12 -52.91 -9.29
N ASP A 75 3.61 -53.23 -10.48
CA ASP A 75 4.33 -53.15 -11.76
C ASP A 75 3.94 -51.93 -12.61
N ARG A 76 2.86 -51.22 -12.26
CA ARG A 76 2.42 -49.97 -12.92
C ARG A 76 1.96 -48.90 -11.92
N ILE A 77 1.99 -47.65 -12.38
CA ILE A 77 1.49 -46.47 -11.68
C ILE A 77 0.47 -45.78 -12.58
N ALA A 78 -0.78 -45.70 -12.13
CA ALA A 78 -1.79 -44.83 -12.73
C ALA A 78 -1.65 -43.41 -12.18
N PHE A 79 -1.89 -42.40 -12.99
CA PHE A 79 -1.87 -40.99 -12.56
C PHE A 79 -2.67 -40.11 -13.51
N LEU A 80 -2.95 -38.88 -13.09
CA LEU A 80 -3.57 -37.86 -13.92
C LEU A 80 -2.53 -37.00 -14.62
N ARG A 81 -2.74 -36.73 -15.92
CA ARG A 81 -1.94 -35.78 -16.68
C ARG A 81 -2.83 -34.91 -17.56
N ALA A 82 -2.65 -33.60 -17.45
CA ALA A 82 -3.15 -32.62 -18.42
C ALA A 82 -2.04 -32.24 -19.41
N ARG A 83 -2.34 -32.30 -20.72
CA ARG A 83 -1.46 -31.78 -21.79
C ARG A 83 -2.00 -30.42 -22.24
N ASP A 84 -2.78 -30.41 -23.31
CA ASP A 84 -3.54 -29.28 -23.83
C ASP A 84 -5.04 -29.60 -23.67
N GLY A 85 -5.59 -29.37 -22.47
CA GLY A 85 -6.99 -29.69 -22.14
C GLY A 85 -7.16 -30.40 -20.80
N HIS A 86 -8.29 -31.09 -20.65
CA HIS A 86 -8.67 -31.75 -19.39
C HIS A 86 -7.75 -32.92 -19.03
N PRO A 87 -7.54 -33.19 -17.72
CA PRO A 87 -6.70 -34.30 -17.26
C PRO A 87 -7.27 -35.65 -17.72
N GLN A 88 -6.38 -36.59 -18.07
CA GLN A 88 -6.72 -37.97 -18.41
C GLN A 88 -5.98 -38.93 -17.49
N VAL A 89 -6.43 -40.19 -17.41
CA VAL A 89 -5.69 -41.27 -16.73
C VAL A 89 -4.58 -41.78 -17.65
N TRP A 90 -3.37 -41.86 -17.12
CA TRP A 90 -2.18 -42.39 -17.77
C TRP A 90 -1.58 -43.54 -16.97
N LEU A 91 -0.90 -44.46 -17.65
CA LEU A 91 -0.16 -45.56 -17.04
C LEU A 91 1.34 -45.39 -17.26
N LEU A 92 2.12 -45.54 -16.19
CA LEU A 92 3.57 -45.55 -16.21
C LEU A 92 4.09 -46.91 -15.70
N PRO A 93 4.99 -47.60 -16.43
CA PRO A 93 5.67 -48.80 -15.93
C PRO A 93 6.50 -48.49 -14.67
N ALA A 94 6.38 -49.31 -13.62
CA ALA A 94 7.07 -49.11 -12.35
C ALA A 94 8.61 -49.16 -12.47
N ALA A 95 9.12 -49.92 -13.44
CA ALA A 95 10.55 -50.00 -13.75
C ALA A 95 11.10 -48.72 -14.44
N GLY A 96 10.23 -47.77 -14.81
CA GLY A 96 10.57 -46.63 -15.65
C GLY A 96 10.28 -46.88 -17.14
N GLY A 97 10.06 -45.81 -17.89
CA GLY A 97 9.64 -45.81 -19.28
C GLY A 97 8.80 -44.58 -19.60
N GLU A 98 8.27 -44.49 -20.82
CA GLU A 98 7.33 -43.43 -21.20
C GLU A 98 5.91 -43.76 -20.71
N PRO A 99 5.18 -42.78 -20.13
CA PRO A 99 3.77 -42.97 -19.81
C PRO A 99 2.89 -43.06 -21.05
N GLU A 100 1.85 -43.89 -20.98
CA GLU A 100 0.84 -44.08 -22.05
C GLU A 100 -0.55 -43.63 -21.59
N PRO A 101 -1.35 -42.98 -22.46
CA PRO A 101 -2.71 -42.58 -22.10
C PRO A 101 -3.62 -43.82 -22.03
N LEU A 102 -4.46 -43.88 -21.01
CA LEU A 102 -5.48 -44.93 -20.85
C LEU A 102 -6.89 -44.44 -21.21
N THR A 103 -7.17 -43.15 -20.99
CA THR A 103 -8.47 -42.53 -21.27
C THR A 103 -8.35 -41.35 -22.23
N GLU A 104 -9.45 -41.07 -22.93
CA GLU A 104 -9.63 -39.88 -23.79
C GLU A 104 -11.08 -39.38 -23.67
N LEU A 105 -11.44 -38.90 -22.47
CA LEU A 105 -12.79 -38.38 -22.19
C LEU A 105 -12.92 -36.90 -22.56
N PRO A 106 -14.03 -36.45 -23.17
CA PRO A 106 -14.19 -35.06 -23.61
C PRO A 106 -14.00 -34.01 -22.50
N LEU A 107 -14.46 -34.30 -21.29
CA LEU A 107 -14.38 -33.41 -20.13
C LEU A 107 -13.35 -33.87 -19.09
N GLY A 108 -12.48 -34.80 -19.46
CA GLY A 108 -11.43 -35.34 -18.58
C GLY A 108 -11.86 -36.49 -17.68
N ALA A 109 -10.88 -37.02 -16.96
CA ALA A 109 -11.02 -38.08 -15.97
C ALA A 109 -10.51 -37.60 -14.60
N GLY A 110 -11.10 -38.13 -13.52
CA GLY A 110 -10.69 -37.87 -12.15
C GLY A 110 -9.71 -38.91 -11.60
N ARG A 111 -9.46 -38.81 -10.29
CA ARG A 111 -8.44 -39.61 -9.58
C ARG A 111 -8.62 -41.13 -9.83
N PRO A 112 -7.56 -41.84 -10.27
CA PRO A 112 -7.65 -43.27 -10.54
C PRO A 112 -7.68 -44.11 -9.26
N VAL A 113 -8.62 -45.05 -9.17
CA VAL A 113 -8.74 -46.03 -8.08
C VAL A 113 -8.76 -47.44 -8.68
N TRP A 114 -7.68 -48.20 -8.47
CA TRP A 114 -7.53 -49.57 -8.99
C TRP A 114 -8.54 -50.55 -8.37
N SER A 115 -9.08 -51.46 -9.18
CA SER A 115 -9.77 -52.65 -8.70
C SER A 115 -8.79 -53.55 -7.94
N PRO A 116 -9.26 -54.37 -6.97
CA PRO A 116 -8.37 -55.24 -6.18
C PRO A 116 -7.54 -56.21 -7.01
N ASP A 117 -8.07 -56.67 -8.15
CA ASP A 117 -7.40 -57.57 -9.09
C ASP A 117 -6.50 -56.85 -10.11
N GLY A 118 -6.56 -55.51 -10.18
CA GLY A 118 -5.80 -54.68 -11.11
C GLY A 118 -6.29 -54.70 -12.56
N SER A 119 -7.44 -55.32 -12.86
CA SER A 119 -7.98 -55.39 -14.22
C SER A 119 -8.69 -54.10 -14.67
N ALA A 120 -9.13 -53.28 -13.72
CA ALA A 120 -9.91 -52.07 -13.98
C ALA A 120 -9.49 -50.89 -13.09
N ILE A 121 -9.84 -49.68 -13.53
CA ILE A 121 -9.68 -48.45 -12.75
C ILE A 121 -11.02 -47.71 -12.71
N ALA A 122 -11.48 -47.38 -11.50
CA ALA A 122 -12.64 -46.51 -11.26
C ALA A 122 -12.20 -45.07 -11.03
N PHE A 123 -13.02 -44.12 -11.47
CA PHE A 123 -12.82 -42.69 -11.23
C PHE A 123 -14.15 -41.93 -11.42
N VAL A 124 -14.18 -40.67 -10.99
CA VAL A 124 -15.28 -39.73 -11.29
C VAL A 124 -14.88 -38.86 -12.47
N ALA A 125 -15.81 -38.60 -13.40
CA ALA A 125 -15.61 -37.66 -14.50
C ALA A 125 -16.84 -36.76 -14.67
N ALA A 126 -16.60 -35.54 -15.15
CA ALA A 126 -17.68 -34.66 -15.56
C ALA A 126 -18.32 -35.19 -16.86
N VAL A 127 -19.64 -35.12 -16.94
CA VAL A 127 -20.43 -35.47 -18.12
C VAL A 127 -21.46 -34.36 -18.39
N ASP A 128 -21.87 -34.26 -19.65
CA ASP A 128 -22.94 -33.37 -20.09
C ASP A 128 -24.03 -34.20 -20.78
N ASP A 129 -24.69 -35.05 -19.99
CA ASP A 129 -25.69 -36.00 -20.50
C ASP A 129 -26.94 -35.27 -21.07
N ARG A 130 -27.16 -34.01 -20.65
CA ARG A 130 -28.28 -33.17 -21.08
C ARG A 130 -27.96 -32.30 -22.30
N GLY A 131 -26.69 -32.04 -22.58
CA GLY A 131 -26.25 -31.17 -23.67
C GLY A 131 -26.58 -29.70 -23.44
N ASP A 132 -26.73 -29.28 -22.18
CA ASP A 132 -26.98 -27.92 -21.72
C ASP A 132 -25.86 -27.41 -20.79
N GLY A 133 -24.70 -28.08 -20.82
CA GLY A 133 -23.48 -27.56 -20.24
C GLY A 133 -23.04 -26.24 -20.88
N PRO A 134 -22.26 -25.41 -20.17
CA PRO A 134 -21.84 -24.11 -20.68
C PRO A 134 -20.87 -24.26 -21.84
N ASP A 135 -21.31 -23.84 -23.01
CA ASP A 135 -20.48 -23.61 -24.19
C ASP A 135 -20.11 -22.12 -24.32
N ASP A 136 -18.95 -21.84 -24.91
CA ASP A 136 -18.45 -20.48 -25.09
C ASP A 136 -19.49 -19.58 -25.81
N GLY A 137 -19.88 -18.51 -25.13
CA GLY A 137 -20.82 -17.51 -25.66
C GLY A 137 -22.31 -17.90 -25.58
N THR A 138 -22.65 -19.02 -24.94
CA THR A 138 -24.05 -19.43 -24.72
C THR A 138 -24.58 -18.99 -23.35
N PRO A 139 -25.87 -18.66 -23.21
CA PRO A 139 -26.49 -18.42 -21.90
C PRO A 139 -26.55 -19.68 -21.06
N VAL A 140 -26.24 -19.57 -19.76
CA VAL A 140 -26.44 -20.65 -18.79
C VAL A 140 -27.85 -20.58 -18.22
N VAL A 141 -28.56 -21.69 -18.24
CA VAL A 141 -29.89 -21.86 -17.64
C VAL A 141 -29.72 -22.70 -16.38
N ALA A 142 -30.26 -22.22 -15.25
CA ALA A 142 -30.15 -22.88 -13.95
C ALA A 142 -31.48 -22.88 -13.22
N ASP A 143 -31.96 -24.09 -12.88
CA ASP A 143 -33.15 -24.30 -12.03
C ASP A 143 -32.78 -24.62 -10.57
N ARG A 144 -31.49 -24.81 -10.29
CA ARG A 144 -30.92 -25.23 -9.00
C ARG A 144 -29.80 -24.28 -8.57
N LEU A 145 -29.43 -24.31 -7.29
CA LEU A 145 -28.37 -23.46 -6.73
C LEU A 145 -26.94 -23.93 -7.07
N ASP A 146 -26.75 -25.21 -7.42
CA ASP A 146 -25.45 -25.83 -7.75
C ASP A 146 -25.00 -25.58 -9.20
N TYR A 147 -25.32 -24.40 -9.75
CA TYR A 147 -25.03 -24.02 -11.14
C TYR A 147 -23.62 -23.50 -11.37
N GLN A 148 -22.86 -23.26 -10.31
CA GLN A 148 -21.49 -22.74 -10.35
C GLN A 148 -20.64 -23.37 -9.24
N SER A 149 -19.32 -23.37 -9.44
CA SER A 149 -18.35 -23.81 -8.44
C SER A 149 -17.01 -23.11 -8.66
N ASP A 150 -16.36 -22.68 -7.59
CA ASP A 150 -15.04 -22.05 -7.66
C ASP A 150 -14.00 -22.96 -8.32
N GLY A 151 -13.14 -22.38 -9.16
CA GLY A 151 -12.16 -23.11 -9.97
C GLY A 151 -12.73 -23.90 -11.16
N ALA A 152 -14.01 -24.30 -11.13
CA ALA A 152 -14.69 -24.98 -12.24
C ALA A 152 -15.53 -24.03 -13.12
N GLY A 153 -15.91 -22.87 -12.59
CA GLY A 153 -16.70 -21.87 -13.29
C GLY A 153 -18.20 -22.16 -13.23
N LEU A 154 -18.91 -21.81 -14.31
CA LEU A 154 -20.31 -22.19 -14.48
C LEU A 154 -20.40 -23.67 -14.86
N LEU A 155 -21.36 -24.39 -14.27
CA LEU A 155 -21.55 -25.83 -14.47
C LEU A 155 -22.72 -26.15 -15.40
N GLY A 156 -23.79 -25.34 -15.40
CA GLY A 156 -25.02 -25.64 -16.14
C GLY A 156 -25.58 -27.01 -15.78
N GLY A 157 -25.90 -27.86 -16.77
CA GLY A 157 -26.30 -29.25 -16.53
C GLY A 157 -25.15 -30.25 -16.44
N ARG A 158 -23.87 -29.83 -16.41
CA ARG A 158 -22.75 -30.75 -16.21
C ARG A 158 -22.82 -31.39 -14.82
N ARG A 159 -22.64 -32.72 -14.77
CA ARG A 159 -22.65 -33.51 -13.53
C ARG A 159 -21.44 -34.41 -13.46
N ARG A 160 -21.05 -34.80 -12.25
CA ARG A 160 -19.95 -35.73 -11.99
C ARG A 160 -20.48 -37.14 -11.77
N HIS A 161 -20.01 -38.10 -12.56
CA HIS A 161 -20.46 -39.50 -12.46
C HIS A 161 -19.33 -40.52 -12.48
N LEU A 162 -19.64 -41.71 -11.96
CA LEU A 162 -18.70 -42.82 -11.85
C LEU A 162 -18.43 -43.43 -13.21
N HIS A 163 -17.15 -43.71 -13.46
CA HIS A 163 -16.67 -44.38 -14.65
C HIS A 163 -15.73 -45.52 -14.25
N VAL A 164 -15.72 -46.57 -15.07
CA VAL A 164 -14.74 -47.65 -14.98
C VAL A 164 -14.10 -47.86 -16.34
N VAL A 165 -12.76 -47.91 -16.36
CA VAL A 165 -11.97 -48.24 -17.55
C VAL A 165 -11.31 -49.60 -17.37
N ASP A 166 -11.45 -50.46 -18.38
CA ASP A 166 -10.72 -51.72 -18.47
C ASP A 166 -9.26 -51.44 -18.87
N VAL A 167 -8.31 -51.94 -18.09
CA VAL A 167 -6.88 -51.60 -18.23
C VAL A 167 -6.27 -52.23 -19.48
N ALA A 168 -6.75 -53.40 -19.90
CA ALA A 168 -6.19 -54.13 -21.03
C ALA A 168 -6.66 -53.57 -22.38
N THR A 169 -7.89 -53.07 -22.44
CA THR A 169 -8.55 -52.62 -23.67
C THR A 169 -8.67 -51.10 -23.79
N GLY A 170 -8.53 -50.37 -22.68
CA GLY A 170 -8.79 -48.92 -22.61
C GLY A 170 -10.27 -48.55 -22.73
N ARG A 171 -11.18 -49.53 -22.71
CA ARG A 171 -12.62 -49.26 -22.86
C ARG A 171 -13.18 -48.67 -21.58
N CYS A 172 -13.62 -47.41 -21.65
CA CYS A 172 -14.27 -46.70 -20.56
C CYS A 172 -15.80 -46.84 -20.62
N ARG A 173 -16.44 -47.02 -19.46
CA ARG A 173 -17.90 -47.09 -19.29
C ARG A 173 -18.35 -46.21 -18.12
N GLN A 174 -19.33 -45.36 -18.36
CA GLN A 174 -20.06 -44.63 -17.32
C GLN A 174 -20.99 -45.61 -16.56
N LEU A 175 -20.94 -45.59 -15.23
CA LEU A 175 -21.72 -46.46 -14.34
C LEU A 175 -22.97 -45.78 -13.78
N THR A 176 -22.91 -44.47 -13.58
CA THR A 176 -24.02 -43.70 -12.99
C THR A 176 -24.38 -42.52 -13.87
N SER A 177 -25.63 -42.08 -13.79
CA SER A 177 -26.16 -40.97 -14.59
C SER A 177 -27.30 -40.29 -13.83
N GLY A 178 -27.59 -39.05 -14.13
CA GLY A 178 -28.72 -38.31 -13.59
C GLY A 178 -28.39 -36.86 -13.26
N ASP A 179 -29.29 -36.19 -12.55
CA ASP A 179 -29.13 -34.78 -12.16
C ASP A 179 -28.58 -34.64 -10.74
N TRP A 180 -27.41 -35.22 -10.51
CA TRP A 180 -26.76 -35.25 -9.20
C TRP A 180 -25.28 -35.57 -9.37
N ASN A 181 -24.48 -35.30 -8.34
CA ASN A 181 -23.03 -35.51 -8.39
C ASN A 181 -22.62 -36.74 -7.54
N ALA A 182 -21.78 -37.60 -8.12
CA ALA A 182 -21.07 -38.66 -7.42
C ALA A 182 -19.74 -38.14 -6.84
N GLY A 183 -19.42 -38.56 -5.63
CA GLY A 183 -18.10 -38.43 -5.01
C GLY A 183 -17.15 -39.55 -5.42
N ASP A 184 -15.90 -39.45 -4.97
CA ASP A 184 -14.85 -40.41 -5.32
C ASP A 184 -15.20 -41.85 -4.90
N PRO A 185 -14.90 -42.86 -5.74
CA PRO A 185 -15.29 -44.24 -5.48
C PRO A 185 -14.28 -45.00 -4.62
N SER A 186 -14.76 -46.07 -3.97
CA SER A 186 -13.93 -47.10 -3.35
C SER A 186 -14.44 -48.50 -3.70
N TRP A 187 -13.54 -49.39 -4.10
CA TRP A 187 -13.88 -50.77 -4.48
C TRP A 187 -14.16 -51.65 -3.27
N SER A 188 -15.18 -52.50 -3.39
CA SER A 188 -15.36 -53.61 -2.45
C SER A 188 -14.16 -54.54 -2.49
N PRO A 189 -13.84 -55.26 -1.39
CA PRO A 189 -12.73 -56.23 -1.38
C PRO A 189 -12.83 -57.29 -2.48
N GLU A 190 -14.06 -57.67 -2.84
CA GLU A 190 -14.35 -58.64 -3.91
C GLU A 190 -14.26 -58.05 -5.34
N GLY A 191 -14.14 -56.73 -5.47
CA GLY A 191 -13.99 -56.06 -6.77
C GLY A 191 -15.27 -55.95 -7.61
N ASN A 192 -16.44 -56.27 -7.06
CA ASN A 192 -17.72 -56.28 -7.80
C ASN A 192 -18.66 -55.10 -7.50
N ARG A 193 -18.33 -54.26 -6.51
CA ARG A 193 -19.13 -53.10 -6.09
C ARG A 193 -18.24 -51.88 -5.87
N LEU A 194 -18.82 -50.71 -6.10
CA LEU A 194 -18.23 -49.42 -5.69
C LEU A 194 -19.08 -48.80 -4.59
N ALA A 195 -18.43 -48.25 -3.56
CA ALA A 195 -19.00 -47.33 -2.60
C ALA A 195 -18.63 -45.90 -2.96
N PHE A 196 -19.55 -44.95 -2.77
CA PHE A 196 -19.34 -43.54 -3.06
C PHE A 196 -20.36 -42.69 -2.27
N VAL A 197 -20.10 -41.38 -2.20
CA VAL A 197 -21.04 -40.41 -1.63
C VAL A 197 -21.86 -39.79 -2.76
N ALA A 198 -23.16 -39.58 -2.57
CA ALA A 198 -23.97 -38.85 -3.55
C ALA A 198 -25.18 -38.17 -2.91
N ALA A 199 -25.44 -36.93 -3.32
CA ALA A 199 -26.64 -36.18 -2.95
C ALA A 199 -27.68 -36.32 -4.08
N THR A 200 -28.51 -37.37 -4.00
CA THR A 200 -29.42 -37.77 -5.09
C THR A 200 -30.86 -37.25 -4.93
N ALA A 201 -31.14 -36.55 -3.82
CA ALA A 201 -32.46 -36.00 -3.54
C ALA A 201 -32.79 -34.82 -4.48
N PRO A 202 -34.07 -34.63 -4.88
CA PRO A 202 -34.45 -33.51 -5.75
C PRO A 202 -34.10 -32.14 -5.18
N ASP A 203 -34.07 -32.00 -3.85
CA ASP A 203 -33.75 -30.78 -3.09
C ASP A 203 -32.29 -30.76 -2.59
N ALA A 204 -31.40 -31.58 -3.14
CA ALA A 204 -30.01 -31.68 -2.69
C ALA A 204 -29.17 -30.39 -2.82
N ASP A 205 -29.59 -29.43 -3.63
CA ASP A 205 -28.98 -28.10 -3.70
C ASP A 205 -29.40 -27.19 -2.53
N LEU A 206 -30.53 -27.51 -1.89
CA LEU A 206 -31.05 -26.85 -0.68
C LEU A 206 -30.68 -27.58 0.61
N THR A 207 -30.37 -28.89 0.53
CA THR A 207 -30.01 -29.70 1.69
C THR A 207 -28.63 -30.30 1.49
N LEU A 208 -27.72 -30.14 2.45
CA LEU A 208 -26.38 -30.73 2.38
C LEU A 208 -26.31 -32.26 2.54
N ARG A 209 -27.46 -32.96 2.53
CA ARG A 209 -27.53 -34.41 2.69
C ARG A 209 -26.78 -35.12 1.56
N ALA A 210 -25.74 -35.86 1.93
CA ALA A 210 -24.92 -36.62 1.01
C ALA A 210 -24.72 -38.06 1.55
N PRO A 211 -25.72 -38.94 1.40
CA PRO A 211 -25.66 -40.30 1.92
C PRO A 211 -24.62 -41.17 1.22
N LEU A 212 -24.22 -42.25 1.90
CA LEU A 212 -23.36 -43.28 1.34
C LEU A 212 -24.17 -44.20 0.42
N HIS A 213 -23.63 -44.49 -0.75
CA HIS A 213 -24.25 -45.35 -1.75
C HIS A 213 -23.31 -46.50 -2.16
N THR A 214 -23.90 -47.60 -2.63
CA THR A 214 -23.18 -48.66 -3.34
C THR A 214 -23.80 -48.94 -4.70
N VAL A 215 -23.00 -49.36 -5.68
CA VAL A 215 -23.46 -49.79 -7.00
C VAL A 215 -22.71 -51.05 -7.45
N ASP A 216 -23.41 -52.00 -8.05
CA ASP A 216 -22.83 -53.21 -8.64
C ASP A 216 -22.14 -52.84 -9.96
N VAL A 217 -20.88 -53.23 -10.12
CA VAL A 217 -20.07 -52.82 -11.29
C VAL A 217 -20.41 -53.66 -12.51
N ASP A 218 -20.60 -54.97 -12.33
CA ASP A 218 -20.81 -55.92 -13.44
C ASP A 218 -22.21 -55.85 -14.04
N ASP A 219 -23.19 -55.34 -13.29
CA ASP A 219 -24.55 -55.16 -13.76
C ASP A 219 -24.74 -53.78 -14.40
N THR A 220 -24.83 -53.76 -15.73
CA THR A 220 -25.04 -52.53 -16.51
C THR A 220 -26.38 -51.84 -16.25
N ALA A 221 -27.33 -52.52 -15.59
CA ALA A 221 -28.61 -51.96 -15.18
C ALA A 221 -28.67 -51.62 -13.68
N ALA A 222 -27.57 -51.77 -12.94
CA ALA A 222 -27.52 -51.45 -11.52
C ALA A 222 -27.80 -49.96 -11.28
N VAL A 223 -28.68 -49.70 -10.31
CA VAL A 223 -28.92 -48.36 -9.77
C VAL A 223 -28.23 -48.19 -8.43
N PRO A 224 -27.70 -46.99 -8.10
CA PRO A 224 -27.15 -46.71 -6.78
C PRO A 224 -28.13 -47.05 -5.65
N ARG A 225 -27.64 -47.74 -4.62
CA ARG A 225 -28.39 -48.10 -3.41
C ARG A 225 -27.85 -47.34 -2.20
N PRO A 226 -28.66 -46.56 -1.48
CA PRO A 226 -28.22 -45.91 -0.24
C PRO A 226 -27.96 -46.99 0.84
N VAL A 227 -26.87 -46.83 1.59
CA VAL A 227 -26.43 -47.79 2.61
C VAL A 227 -26.16 -47.17 3.98
N GLY A 228 -26.16 -45.84 4.10
CA GLY A 228 -26.09 -45.16 5.38
C GLY A 228 -26.00 -43.65 5.28
N LEU A 229 -26.03 -42.97 6.44
CA LEU A 229 -26.07 -41.51 6.56
C LEU A 229 -27.23 -40.87 5.78
N ALA A 230 -28.44 -41.44 5.91
CA ALA A 230 -29.61 -40.98 5.15
C ALA A 230 -29.91 -39.48 5.33
N ASP A 231 -29.71 -38.96 6.54
CA ASP A 231 -29.87 -37.55 6.90
C ASP A 231 -28.53 -36.82 7.09
N GLY A 232 -27.42 -37.51 6.84
CA GLY A 232 -26.07 -37.06 7.14
C GLY A 232 -25.29 -36.57 5.93
N VAL A 233 -24.03 -36.19 6.16
CA VAL A 233 -23.11 -35.69 5.14
C VAL A 233 -21.85 -36.55 5.14
N GLY A 234 -21.65 -37.34 4.09
CA GLY A 234 -20.38 -38.01 3.82
C GLY A 234 -19.45 -37.12 2.98
N ALA A 235 -18.15 -37.22 3.20
CA ALA A 235 -17.13 -36.56 2.37
C ALA A 235 -16.14 -37.54 1.74
N ALA A 236 -15.80 -38.63 2.44
CA ALA A 236 -14.94 -39.70 1.96
C ALA A 236 -15.53 -41.06 2.35
N VAL A 237 -15.27 -42.10 1.56
CA VAL A 237 -15.73 -43.47 1.86
C VAL A 237 -14.72 -44.53 1.45
N THR A 238 -14.57 -45.56 2.28
CA THR A 238 -13.81 -46.77 1.97
C THR A 238 -14.46 -48.01 2.59
N TRP A 239 -14.18 -49.19 2.06
CA TRP A 239 -14.68 -50.45 2.61
C TRP A 239 -13.84 -50.92 3.80
N THR A 240 -14.46 -51.62 4.75
CA THR A 240 -13.72 -52.50 5.67
C THR A 240 -13.14 -53.69 4.92
N ALA A 241 -12.04 -54.27 5.42
CA ALA A 241 -11.34 -55.36 4.74
C ALA A 241 -12.21 -56.63 4.56
N ASP A 242 -13.12 -56.87 5.51
CA ASP A 242 -14.10 -57.97 5.47
C ASP A 242 -15.34 -57.68 4.60
N GLY A 243 -15.48 -56.45 4.10
CA GLY A 243 -16.62 -55.99 3.31
C GLY A 243 -17.94 -55.89 4.08
N SER A 244 -17.94 -55.96 5.42
CA SER A 244 -19.16 -55.92 6.24
C SER A 244 -19.66 -54.50 6.53
N ALA A 245 -18.81 -53.49 6.40
CA ALA A 245 -19.11 -52.09 6.69
C ALA A 245 -18.37 -51.14 5.75
N LEU A 246 -18.77 -49.88 5.79
CA LEU A 246 -18.05 -48.75 5.21
C LEU A 246 -17.42 -47.90 6.32
N LEU A 247 -16.26 -47.33 6.06
CA LEU A 247 -15.67 -46.25 6.82
C LEU A 247 -15.89 -44.96 6.03
N ALA A 248 -16.43 -43.94 6.69
CA ALA A 248 -16.68 -42.65 6.09
C ALA A 248 -16.19 -41.51 6.98
N VAL A 249 -15.77 -40.41 6.35
CA VAL A 249 -15.57 -39.14 7.07
C VAL A 249 -16.82 -38.29 6.87
N GLY A 250 -17.40 -37.78 7.95
CA GLY A 250 -18.65 -37.03 7.87
C GLY A 250 -19.42 -36.90 9.17
N THR A 251 -20.70 -36.53 9.06
CA THR A 251 -21.65 -36.37 10.17
C THR A 251 -22.90 -37.23 9.94
N GLU A 252 -23.52 -37.73 11.02
CA GLU A 252 -24.79 -38.48 10.93
C GLU A 252 -26.01 -37.59 10.64
N GLY A 253 -25.90 -36.28 10.88
CA GLY A 253 -26.94 -35.29 10.60
C GLY A 253 -26.39 -34.07 9.87
N ALA A 254 -27.00 -32.91 10.09
CA ALA A 254 -26.56 -31.64 9.53
C ALA A 254 -25.06 -31.40 9.83
N PRO A 255 -24.32 -30.78 8.90
CA PRO A 255 -22.87 -30.62 8.99
C PRO A 255 -22.49 -29.45 9.91
N VAL A 256 -22.97 -29.47 11.15
CA VAL A 256 -22.64 -28.50 12.20
C VAL A 256 -21.68 -29.19 13.15
N GLY A 257 -20.46 -28.66 13.27
CA GLY A 257 -19.43 -29.20 14.15
C GLY A 257 -18.37 -30.06 13.47
N HIS A 258 -17.67 -30.87 14.26
CA HIS A 258 -16.62 -31.76 13.76
C HIS A 258 -17.17 -32.86 12.83
N ALA A 259 -16.44 -33.14 11.76
CA ALA A 259 -16.57 -34.40 11.02
C ALA A 259 -15.92 -35.53 11.81
N GLY A 260 -16.63 -36.65 11.95
CA GLY A 260 -16.17 -37.87 12.62
C GLY A 260 -15.60 -38.91 11.64
N LEU A 261 -15.06 -40.00 12.20
CA LEU A 261 -14.67 -41.20 11.44
C LEU A 261 -15.72 -42.29 11.68
N LEU A 262 -16.70 -42.34 10.80
CA LEU A 262 -17.91 -43.14 10.97
C LEU A 262 -17.72 -44.54 10.38
N ARG A 263 -17.92 -45.57 11.20
CA ARG A 263 -18.12 -46.95 10.76
C ARG A 263 -19.60 -47.20 10.55
N VAL A 264 -19.98 -47.51 9.32
CA VAL A 264 -21.37 -47.69 8.85
C VAL A 264 -21.59 -49.14 8.43
N PRO A 265 -22.24 -49.99 9.25
CA PRO A 265 -22.53 -51.38 8.91
C PRO A 265 -23.48 -51.53 7.71
N LEU A 266 -23.22 -52.49 6.83
CA LEU A 266 -24.08 -52.75 5.66
C LEU A 266 -25.35 -53.55 5.99
N ASP A 267 -25.41 -54.15 7.17
CA ASP A 267 -26.58 -54.86 7.70
C ASP A 267 -27.60 -53.91 8.40
N ALA A 268 -27.42 -52.60 8.23
CA ALA A 268 -28.19 -51.55 8.89
C ALA A 268 -28.09 -51.56 10.43
N GLY A 269 -26.97 -52.06 10.98
CA GLY A 269 -26.58 -51.83 12.37
C GLY A 269 -26.28 -50.36 12.70
N PRO A 270 -26.07 -50.03 13.99
CA PRO A 270 -25.78 -48.65 14.41
C PRO A 270 -24.44 -48.14 13.86
N VAL A 271 -24.42 -46.87 13.47
CA VAL A 271 -23.19 -46.16 13.10
C VAL A 271 -22.35 -45.92 14.36
N THR A 272 -21.03 -45.99 14.22
CA THR A 272 -20.09 -45.73 15.32
C THR A 272 -19.04 -44.72 14.88
N ASP A 273 -18.87 -43.63 15.62
CA ASP A 273 -17.76 -42.70 15.41
C ASP A 273 -16.50 -43.19 16.16
N LEU A 274 -15.48 -43.55 15.39
CA LEU A 274 -14.19 -44.04 15.88
C LEU A 274 -13.28 -42.91 16.38
N ALA A 275 -13.56 -41.65 16.02
CA ALA A 275 -12.77 -40.48 16.42
C ALA A 275 -13.37 -39.74 17.63
N ALA A 276 -14.60 -40.05 18.03
CA ALA A 276 -15.33 -39.38 19.12
C ALA A 276 -14.51 -39.17 20.42
N PRO A 277 -13.67 -40.12 20.90
CA PRO A 277 -12.88 -39.91 22.12
C PRO A 277 -11.87 -38.74 22.06
N LEU A 278 -11.52 -38.27 20.86
CA LEU A 278 -10.53 -37.20 20.67
C LEU A 278 -11.12 -35.80 20.83
N ASP A 279 -12.43 -35.62 20.65
CA ASP A 279 -13.06 -34.30 20.52
C ASP A 279 -12.31 -33.41 19.50
N ARG A 280 -12.05 -33.96 18.31
CA ARG A 280 -11.32 -33.29 17.22
C ARG A 280 -11.93 -33.60 15.85
N ASN A 281 -11.81 -32.63 14.96
CA ASN A 281 -12.23 -32.74 13.57
C ASN A 281 -11.32 -33.72 12.79
N VAL A 282 -11.93 -34.66 12.06
CA VAL A 282 -11.22 -35.58 11.16
C VAL A 282 -10.88 -34.87 9.85
N MET A 283 -9.63 -35.01 9.41
CA MET A 283 -9.04 -34.27 8.30
C MET A 283 -8.76 -35.20 7.09
N PRO A 284 -9.71 -35.39 6.16
CA PRO A 284 -9.53 -36.27 5.00
C PRO A 284 -8.54 -35.72 3.96
N GLY A 285 -8.10 -34.46 4.12
CA GLY A 285 -7.22 -33.75 3.20
C GLY A 285 -7.97 -33.11 2.03
N GLY A 286 -7.46 -31.98 1.54
CA GLY A 286 -8.02 -31.23 0.41
C GLY A 286 -7.18 -29.98 0.09
N PRO A 287 -7.52 -29.22 -0.97
CA PRO A 287 -6.86 -27.96 -1.27
C PRO A 287 -6.89 -27.00 -0.06
N GLY A 288 -5.72 -26.57 0.44
CA GLY A 288 -5.62 -25.71 1.63
C GLY A 288 -5.88 -26.38 2.98
N TYR A 289 -6.31 -27.65 2.99
CA TYR A 289 -6.62 -28.42 4.20
C TYR A 289 -5.74 -29.68 4.28
N PRO A 290 -4.66 -29.66 5.08
CA PRO A 290 -3.73 -30.78 5.19
C PRO A 290 -4.40 -32.01 5.83
N GLY A 291 -4.08 -33.20 5.33
CA GLY A 291 -4.60 -34.47 5.83
C GLY A 291 -4.50 -35.58 4.79
N ALA A 292 -5.22 -36.67 5.05
CA ALA A 292 -5.30 -37.79 4.14
C ALA A 292 -6.56 -38.61 4.40
N LEU A 293 -7.04 -39.29 3.36
CA LEU A 293 -8.15 -40.23 3.47
C LEU A 293 -7.82 -41.35 4.46
N PRO A 294 -8.82 -41.89 5.20
CA PRO A 294 -8.60 -43.04 6.07
C PRO A 294 -8.05 -44.24 5.30
N GLN A 295 -7.09 -44.96 5.89
CA GLN A 295 -6.45 -46.13 5.29
C GLN A 295 -6.42 -47.30 6.24
N LEU A 296 -6.74 -48.48 5.73
CA LEU A 296 -6.63 -49.74 6.46
C LEU A 296 -5.21 -50.28 6.40
N VAL A 297 -4.71 -50.72 7.56
CA VAL A 297 -3.42 -51.41 7.74
C VAL A 297 -3.62 -52.64 8.64
N ASP A 298 -2.56 -53.42 8.86
CA ASP A 298 -2.60 -54.64 9.69
C ASP A 298 -3.73 -55.60 9.25
N ASP A 299 -3.76 -55.94 7.96
CA ASP A 299 -4.79 -56.79 7.33
C ASP A 299 -6.25 -56.29 7.52
N GLY A 300 -6.42 -55.01 7.86
CA GLY A 300 -7.72 -54.38 8.04
C GLY A 300 -8.15 -54.19 9.49
N ASP A 301 -7.32 -54.60 10.45
CA ASP A 301 -7.63 -54.49 11.88
C ASP A 301 -7.44 -53.07 12.42
N THR A 302 -6.64 -52.24 11.75
CA THR A 302 -6.32 -50.86 12.17
C THR A 302 -6.68 -49.85 11.07
N VAL A 303 -7.31 -48.75 11.47
CA VAL A 303 -7.56 -47.57 10.61
C VAL A 303 -6.58 -46.47 10.95
N LEU A 304 -5.82 -46.01 9.96
CA LEU A 304 -5.05 -44.76 10.02
C LEU A 304 -5.91 -43.61 9.51
N PHE A 305 -5.91 -42.49 10.22
CA PHE A 305 -6.68 -41.30 9.86
C PHE A 305 -6.02 -40.03 10.41
N CYS A 306 -6.33 -38.89 9.79
CA CYS A 306 -5.81 -37.60 10.21
C CYS A 306 -6.84 -36.84 11.04
N VAL A 307 -6.38 -36.08 12.03
CA VAL A 307 -7.22 -35.16 12.83
C VAL A 307 -6.51 -33.82 12.99
N ARG A 308 -7.28 -32.74 13.16
CA ARG A 308 -6.74 -31.45 13.54
C ARG A 308 -6.55 -31.38 15.05
N ASP A 309 -5.39 -30.99 15.54
CA ASP A 309 -5.15 -30.69 16.95
C ASP A 309 -4.22 -29.48 17.10
N ARG A 310 -4.70 -28.46 17.81
CA ARG A 310 -4.02 -27.16 18.02
C ARG A 310 -3.45 -26.57 16.73
N GLY A 311 -4.26 -26.57 15.68
CA GLY A 311 -3.92 -26.08 14.34
C GLY A 311 -3.03 -26.96 13.46
N CYS A 312 -2.44 -28.03 13.99
CA CYS A 312 -1.68 -29.00 13.20
C CYS A 312 -2.56 -30.20 12.81
N THR A 313 -2.37 -30.76 11.62
CA THR A 313 -2.93 -32.06 11.28
C THR A 313 -1.97 -33.16 11.72
N HIS A 314 -2.44 -34.13 12.50
CA HIS A 314 -1.67 -35.27 13.01
C HIS A 314 -2.24 -36.58 12.46
N LEU A 315 -1.40 -37.62 12.41
CA LEU A 315 -1.79 -38.98 12.01
C LEU A 315 -2.06 -39.83 13.24
N TYR A 316 -3.24 -40.44 13.29
CA TYR A 316 -3.70 -41.34 14.35
C TYR A 316 -3.99 -42.74 13.80
N ALA A 317 -3.99 -43.71 14.71
CA ALA A 317 -4.41 -45.09 14.46
C ALA A 317 -5.50 -45.48 15.47
N VAL A 318 -6.54 -46.19 15.01
CA VAL A 318 -7.61 -46.74 15.86
C VAL A 318 -7.97 -48.15 15.39
N PRO A 319 -8.31 -49.10 16.28
CA PRO A 319 -8.84 -50.39 15.84
C PRO A 319 -10.11 -50.23 15.00
N ALA A 320 -10.22 -50.97 13.89
CA ALA A 320 -11.36 -50.90 12.97
C ALA A 320 -12.69 -51.34 13.59
N GLY A 321 -12.63 -52.12 14.67
CA GLY A 321 -13.79 -52.52 15.48
C GLY A 321 -14.17 -51.55 16.60
N GLY A 322 -13.43 -50.44 16.78
CA GLY A 322 -13.60 -49.50 17.89
C GLY A 322 -12.59 -49.69 19.01
N GLY A 323 -12.24 -48.60 19.69
CA GLY A 323 -11.23 -48.55 20.75
C GLY A 323 -10.67 -47.15 20.92
N GLU A 324 -9.61 -47.01 21.72
CA GLU A 324 -8.93 -45.72 21.94
C GLU A 324 -7.98 -45.40 20.77
N PRO A 325 -8.14 -44.23 20.10
CA PRO A 325 -7.19 -43.78 19.09
C PRO A 325 -5.82 -43.44 19.71
N ARG A 326 -4.74 -43.74 18.99
CA ARG A 326 -3.36 -43.40 19.38
C ARG A 326 -2.68 -42.54 18.32
N VAL A 327 -1.83 -41.62 18.76
CA VAL A 327 -0.98 -40.82 17.87
C VAL A 327 0.06 -41.73 17.19
N VAL A 328 0.24 -41.55 15.88
CA VAL A 328 1.32 -42.15 15.09
C VAL A 328 2.36 -41.09 14.73
N VAL A 329 1.91 -39.97 14.16
CA VAL A 329 2.76 -38.81 13.85
C VAL A 329 2.07 -37.56 14.37
N GLY A 330 2.70 -36.88 15.32
CA GLY A 330 2.17 -35.64 15.89
C GLY A 330 3.23 -34.84 16.63
N GLY A 331 2.83 -33.69 17.16
CA GLY A 331 3.67 -32.76 17.91
C GLY A 331 3.54 -31.31 17.45
N ALA A 332 4.07 -30.39 18.27
CA ALA A 332 4.00 -28.96 18.00
C ALA A 332 4.73 -28.60 16.69
N GLY A 333 4.05 -27.88 15.80
CA GLY A 333 4.58 -27.44 14.51
C GLY A 333 4.82 -28.56 13.49
N ARG A 334 4.41 -29.80 13.79
CA ARG A 334 4.49 -30.93 12.87
C ARG A 334 3.14 -31.11 12.19
N ASN A 335 3.11 -30.91 10.88
CA ASN A 335 1.87 -30.89 10.11
C ASN A 335 1.88 -31.98 9.02
N VAL A 336 0.99 -32.95 9.13
CA VAL A 336 0.84 -34.05 8.16
C VAL A 336 0.05 -33.55 6.95
N LEU A 337 0.72 -33.45 5.80
CA LEU A 337 0.18 -32.89 4.55
C LEU A 337 -0.35 -33.97 3.60
N GLY A 338 -0.02 -35.25 3.84
CA GLY A 338 -0.47 -36.38 3.04
C GLY A 338 0.09 -37.70 3.56
N VAL A 339 -0.63 -38.80 3.34
CA VAL A 339 -0.28 -40.14 3.86
C VAL A 339 -0.58 -41.21 2.83
N SER A 340 0.27 -42.24 2.76
CA SER A 340 -0.02 -43.52 2.13
C SER A 340 0.61 -44.65 2.92
N ALA A 341 -0.15 -45.68 3.28
CA ALA A 341 0.33 -46.75 4.15
C ALA A 341 0.04 -48.15 3.57
N ARG A 342 1.05 -49.02 3.58
CA ARG A 342 1.01 -50.43 3.13
C ARG A 342 2.07 -51.23 3.88
N ALA A 343 1.84 -52.54 4.04
CA ALA A 343 2.84 -53.49 4.54
C ALA A 343 3.61 -53.03 5.80
N GLY A 344 2.89 -52.49 6.80
CA GLY A 344 3.48 -52.03 8.07
C GLY A 344 4.28 -50.72 7.99
N THR A 345 4.26 -50.02 6.85
CA THR A 345 4.95 -48.73 6.63
C THR A 345 3.95 -47.65 6.22
N ALA A 346 4.14 -46.43 6.69
CA ALA A 346 3.44 -45.23 6.19
C ALA A 346 4.44 -44.24 5.59
N ALA A 347 4.20 -43.83 4.34
CA ALA A 347 4.83 -42.68 3.72
C ALA A 347 4.00 -41.42 4.04
N VAL A 348 4.63 -40.45 4.69
CA VAL A 348 4.01 -39.22 5.16
C VAL A 348 4.71 -38.03 4.53
N VAL A 349 3.95 -37.07 4.00
CA VAL A 349 4.49 -35.75 3.71
C VAL A 349 4.36 -34.91 4.97
N LEU A 350 5.49 -34.48 5.54
CA LEU A 350 5.54 -33.81 6.83
C LEU A 350 6.11 -32.40 6.70
N GLY A 351 5.28 -31.40 6.98
CA GLY A 351 5.71 -30.02 7.21
C GLY A 351 6.23 -29.82 8.65
N THR A 352 7.24 -28.97 8.81
CA THR A 352 7.83 -28.64 10.12
C THR A 352 8.16 -27.15 10.19
N PRO A 353 8.55 -26.58 11.34
CA PRO A 353 8.97 -25.17 11.40
C PRO A 353 10.20 -24.84 10.53
N ALA A 354 10.94 -25.85 10.08
CA ALA A 354 12.14 -25.71 9.26
C ALA A 354 11.99 -26.23 7.83
N SER A 355 10.84 -26.82 7.46
CA SER A 355 10.62 -27.42 6.14
C SER A 355 9.19 -27.23 5.66
N PHE A 356 9.03 -26.86 4.39
CA PHE A 356 7.74 -26.74 3.71
C PHE A 356 7.09 -28.11 3.44
N GLY A 357 7.83 -29.20 3.65
CA GLY A 357 7.37 -30.58 3.47
C GLY A 357 8.51 -31.50 3.06
N GLU A 358 8.66 -32.64 3.74
CA GLU A 358 9.52 -33.75 3.27
C GLU A 358 8.76 -35.07 3.28
N VAL A 359 9.17 -36.01 2.43
CA VAL A 359 8.67 -37.39 2.47
C VAL A 359 9.39 -38.13 3.61
N VAL A 360 8.61 -38.69 4.52
CA VAL A 360 9.06 -39.43 5.71
C VAL A 360 8.45 -40.83 5.68
N ALA A 361 9.29 -41.87 5.82
CA ALA A 361 8.81 -43.23 6.08
C ALA A 361 8.66 -43.45 7.58
N VAL A 362 7.52 -44.00 7.98
CA VAL A 362 7.18 -44.32 9.37
C VAL A 362 6.92 -45.82 9.47
N ASP A 363 7.70 -46.51 10.28
CA ASP A 363 7.45 -47.90 10.64
C ASP A 363 6.29 -47.96 11.64
N LEU A 364 5.18 -48.60 11.26
CA LEU A 364 3.94 -48.56 12.05
C LEU A 364 3.98 -49.44 13.31
N GLY A 365 4.89 -50.42 13.35
CA GLY A 365 5.08 -51.32 14.49
C GLY A 365 5.95 -50.71 15.60
N THR A 366 6.95 -49.92 15.22
CA THR A 366 7.93 -49.32 16.15
C THR A 366 7.74 -47.82 16.34
N GLY A 367 7.09 -47.14 15.40
CA GLY A 367 6.98 -45.68 15.35
C GLY A 367 8.25 -44.97 14.85
N ALA A 368 9.24 -45.72 14.34
CA ALA A 368 10.49 -45.13 13.85
C ALA A 368 10.25 -44.31 12.57
N GLU A 369 10.77 -43.08 12.55
CA GLU A 369 10.64 -42.16 11.41
C GLU A 369 11.98 -41.99 10.68
N THR A 370 11.97 -42.07 9.35
CA THR A 370 13.13 -41.83 8.48
C THR A 370 12.77 -40.77 7.43
N VAL A 371 13.47 -39.62 7.47
CA VAL A 371 13.32 -38.56 6.46
C VAL A 371 14.03 -38.98 5.17
N LEU A 372 13.31 -39.03 4.06
CA LEU A 372 13.79 -39.59 2.79
C LEU A 372 14.18 -38.51 1.76
N THR A 373 13.69 -37.29 1.92
CA THR A 373 13.94 -36.18 0.99
C THR A 373 14.54 -34.96 1.70
N GLY A 374 15.08 -34.05 0.90
CA GLY A 374 15.57 -32.75 1.35
C GLY A 374 15.25 -31.68 0.30
N HIS A 375 13.96 -31.52 -0.02
CA HIS A 375 13.49 -30.55 -1.00
C HIS A 375 13.56 -29.11 -0.48
N THR A 376 13.41 -28.93 0.83
CA THR A 376 13.64 -27.62 1.45
C THR A 376 15.14 -27.29 1.48
N SER A 377 15.52 -26.16 0.86
CA SER A 377 16.91 -25.71 0.82
C SER A 377 17.46 -25.39 2.22
N SER A 378 18.63 -25.95 2.54
CA SER A 378 19.35 -25.65 3.79
C SER A 378 20.05 -24.29 3.79
N GLU A 379 20.10 -23.60 2.65
CA GLU A 379 20.73 -22.28 2.51
C GLU A 379 19.82 -21.13 2.98
N VAL A 380 18.51 -21.39 3.10
CA VAL A 380 17.49 -20.42 3.48
C VAL A 380 17.02 -20.69 4.91
N ARG A 381 16.99 -19.64 5.73
CA ARG A 381 16.49 -19.70 7.12
C ARG A 381 15.24 -18.85 7.29
N LEU A 382 14.25 -19.42 7.97
CA LEU A 382 13.03 -18.72 8.37
C LEU A 382 13.23 -18.03 9.73
N TYR A 383 12.46 -16.98 9.96
CA TYR A 383 12.12 -16.50 11.29
C TYR A 383 11.12 -17.48 11.92
N PRO A 384 11.41 -18.00 13.13
CA PRO A 384 10.54 -18.97 13.76
C PRO A 384 9.21 -18.32 14.17
N ARG A 385 8.14 -19.14 14.17
CA ARG A 385 6.86 -18.81 14.79
C ARG A 385 6.98 -19.06 16.30
N GLU A 386 7.12 -17.99 17.08
CA GLU A 386 7.22 -18.07 18.55
C GLU A 386 5.83 -18.19 19.17
N GLU A 387 5.51 -19.34 19.76
CA GLU A 387 4.20 -19.59 20.36
C GLU A 387 3.89 -18.66 21.55
N ARG A 388 2.62 -18.26 21.64
CA ARG A 388 2.03 -17.44 22.69
C ARG A 388 0.61 -17.90 22.98
N SER A 389 0.17 -17.65 24.21
CA SER A 389 -1.23 -17.81 24.64
C SER A 389 -1.70 -16.49 25.22
N PHE A 390 -2.94 -16.11 24.90
CA PHE A 390 -3.57 -14.88 25.35
C PHE A 390 -4.87 -15.23 26.07
N GLU A 391 -5.03 -14.70 27.28
CA GLU A 391 -6.29 -14.80 28.01
C GLU A 391 -7.18 -13.61 27.63
N ILE A 392 -8.40 -13.90 27.20
CA ILE A 392 -9.41 -12.93 26.80
C ILE A 392 -10.28 -12.60 28.01
N SER A 393 -10.86 -11.41 28.03
CA SER A 393 -11.69 -10.89 29.12
C SER A 393 -12.86 -11.78 29.56
N ASP A 394 -13.33 -12.70 28.71
CA ASP A 394 -14.38 -13.68 29.04
C ASP A 394 -13.84 -15.04 29.51
N GLY A 395 -12.53 -15.18 29.72
CA GLY A 395 -11.84 -16.40 30.14
C GLY A 395 -11.44 -17.34 28.99
N THR A 396 -11.75 -16.98 27.74
CA THR A 396 -11.27 -17.74 26.57
C THR A 396 -9.75 -17.64 26.48
N VAL A 397 -9.08 -18.76 26.19
CA VAL A 397 -7.63 -18.78 25.93
C VAL A 397 -7.39 -18.96 24.45
N VAL A 398 -6.79 -17.95 23.82
CA VAL A 398 -6.47 -17.91 22.39
C VAL A 398 -5.00 -18.24 22.19
N GLN A 399 -4.70 -19.25 21.39
CA GLN A 399 -3.33 -19.58 20.99
C GLN A 399 -2.91 -18.75 19.78
N GLY A 400 -1.64 -18.38 19.72
CA GLY A 400 -1.07 -17.70 18.57
C GLY A 400 0.45 -17.79 18.47
N TRP A 401 1.01 -17.09 17.48
CA TRP A 401 2.44 -17.02 17.22
C TRP A 401 2.88 -15.61 16.85
N LEU A 402 4.11 -15.28 17.25
CA LEU A 402 4.81 -14.09 16.80
C LEU A 402 5.88 -14.48 15.78
N VAL A 403 5.91 -13.80 14.64
CA VAL A 403 7.01 -13.86 13.66
C VAL A 403 7.70 -12.50 13.65
N ARG A 404 8.98 -12.49 14.05
CA ARG A 404 9.79 -11.27 14.16
C ARG A 404 11.27 -11.62 14.14
N ASP A 405 12.11 -10.62 13.90
CA ASP A 405 13.53 -10.77 14.17
C ASP A 405 13.78 -10.81 15.69
N PRO A 406 14.42 -11.87 16.23
CA PRO A 406 14.72 -11.96 17.66
C PRO A 406 15.69 -10.89 18.15
N ASP A 407 16.47 -10.28 17.26
CA ASP A 407 17.47 -9.26 17.62
C ASP A 407 16.82 -7.88 17.86
N PHE A 408 15.56 -7.69 17.46
CA PHE A 408 14.86 -6.44 17.71
C PHE A 408 14.29 -6.39 19.13
N THR A 409 14.65 -5.31 19.83
CA THR A 409 14.09 -4.93 21.14
C THR A 409 13.22 -3.68 21.01
N GLY A 410 12.25 -3.53 21.93
CA GLY A 410 11.31 -2.40 21.97
C GLY A 410 10.10 -2.52 21.03
N ALA A 411 9.20 -1.54 21.10
CA ALA A 411 7.95 -1.53 20.35
C ALA A 411 8.17 -1.41 18.83
N ARG A 412 7.47 -2.25 18.06
CA ARG A 412 7.58 -2.34 16.60
C ARG A 412 6.22 -2.21 15.91
N PRO A 413 6.19 -1.87 14.60
CA PRO A 413 4.98 -2.03 13.81
C PRO A 413 4.47 -3.47 13.91
N LEU A 414 3.17 -3.64 14.07
CA LEU A 414 2.54 -4.95 14.19
C LEU A 414 1.57 -5.17 13.02
N LEU A 415 1.67 -6.33 12.38
CA LEU A 415 0.66 -6.86 11.48
C LEU A 415 -0.11 -7.98 12.18
N LEU A 416 -1.40 -7.81 12.39
CA LEU A 416 -2.32 -8.89 12.73
C LEU A 416 -2.74 -9.58 11.42
N ASP A 417 -2.50 -10.88 11.30
CA ASP A 417 -2.95 -11.67 10.14
C ASP A 417 -3.96 -12.75 10.56
N VAL A 418 -5.16 -12.64 9.99
CA VAL A 418 -6.33 -13.47 10.30
C VAL A 418 -6.50 -14.53 9.23
N HIS A 419 -6.53 -15.81 9.62
CA HIS A 419 -6.71 -16.91 8.66
C HIS A 419 -8.14 -16.97 8.10
N GLY A 420 -8.27 -17.57 6.92
CA GLY A 420 -9.56 -17.94 6.32
C GLY A 420 -10.25 -19.11 7.05
N GLY A 421 -11.52 -19.38 6.72
CA GLY A 421 -12.34 -20.40 7.40
C GLY A 421 -13.77 -19.93 7.63
N PRO A 422 -14.25 -19.82 8.90
CA PRO A 422 -13.47 -19.65 10.13
C PRO A 422 -12.85 -20.93 10.69
N HIS A 423 -13.33 -22.09 10.24
CA HIS A 423 -12.87 -23.42 10.68
C HIS A 423 -11.54 -23.85 10.04
N ASN A 424 -10.50 -23.04 10.21
CA ASN A 424 -9.10 -23.37 9.91
C ASN A 424 -8.23 -22.97 11.12
N ALA A 425 -6.91 -23.03 10.99
CA ALA A 425 -6.01 -22.61 12.05
C ALA A 425 -4.58 -22.39 11.56
N TRP A 426 -3.93 -21.38 12.13
CA TRP A 426 -2.48 -21.23 12.10
C TRP A 426 -1.77 -22.33 12.91
N ASN A 427 -0.51 -22.56 12.58
CA ASN A 427 0.39 -23.45 13.31
C ASN A 427 1.85 -23.01 13.11
N ALA A 428 2.80 -23.70 13.76
CA ALA A 428 4.22 -23.33 13.70
C ALA A 428 4.98 -23.85 12.48
N ALA A 429 4.36 -24.64 11.59
CA ALA A 429 5.04 -25.17 10.40
C ALA A 429 5.33 -24.07 9.37
N ALA A 430 6.38 -24.29 8.56
CA ALA A 430 6.68 -23.44 7.42
C ALA A 430 5.62 -23.61 6.32
N GLU A 431 5.33 -22.54 5.59
CA GLU A 431 4.39 -22.54 4.46
C GLU A 431 4.87 -21.61 3.33
N ASP A 432 4.42 -21.87 2.10
CA ASP A 432 4.85 -21.16 0.88
C ASP A 432 3.80 -20.17 0.35
N VAL A 433 2.85 -19.77 1.19
CA VAL A 433 1.71 -18.92 0.80
C VAL A 433 1.95 -17.47 1.26
N HIS A 434 2.15 -17.30 2.57
CA HIS A 434 2.24 -16.00 3.25
C HIS A 434 3.70 -15.55 3.47
N LEU A 435 4.52 -15.55 2.41
CA LEU A 435 5.92 -15.14 2.48
C LEU A 435 6.11 -13.69 2.98
N TYR A 436 5.08 -12.84 2.86
CA TYR A 436 5.08 -11.51 3.44
C TYR A 436 5.30 -11.52 4.97
N HIS A 437 5.00 -12.61 5.69
CA HIS A 437 5.36 -12.76 7.11
C HIS A 437 6.87 -12.63 7.32
N GLN A 438 7.63 -13.37 6.51
CA GLN A 438 9.09 -13.44 6.60
C GLN A 438 9.73 -12.14 6.09
N GLU A 439 9.16 -11.54 5.04
CA GLU A 439 9.62 -10.26 4.50
C GLU A 439 9.41 -9.11 5.49
N LEU A 440 8.26 -9.03 6.15
CA LEU A 440 7.97 -8.01 7.17
C LEU A 440 8.81 -8.19 8.43
N ALA A 441 8.96 -9.43 8.92
CA ALA A 441 9.85 -9.71 10.06
C ALA A 441 11.29 -9.23 9.78
N ALA A 442 11.79 -9.46 8.56
CA ALA A 442 13.09 -8.98 8.13
C ALA A 442 13.20 -7.44 7.98
N ARG A 443 12.06 -6.74 7.90
CA ARG A 443 11.95 -5.27 7.87
C ARG A 443 11.68 -4.66 9.25
N GLY A 444 11.63 -5.48 10.30
CA GLY A 444 11.44 -5.02 11.68
C GLY A 444 10.00 -4.94 12.15
N TRP A 445 9.08 -5.62 11.47
CA TRP A 445 7.73 -5.82 11.94
C TRP A 445 7.63 -7.01 12.90
N VAL A 446 6.58 -6.97 13.72
CA VAL A 446 6.05 -8.14 14.42
C VAL A 446 4.80 -8.59 13.66
N VAL A 447 4.74 -9.86 13.25
CA VAL A 447 3.54 -10.46 12.69
C VAL A 447 2.89 -11.33 13.75
N LEU A 448 1.62 -11.08 14.03
CA LEU A 448 0.81 -11.80 15.00
C LEU A 448 -0.18 -12.70 14.25
N LEU A 449 -0.07 -14.00 14.51
CA LEU A 449 -0.96 -15.04 13.99
C LEU A 449 -1.79 -15.58 15.17
N LEU A 450 -3.11 -15.58 15.07
CA LEU A 450 -4.02 -16.00 16.15
C LEU A 450 -5.01 -17.04 15.66
N ASN A 451 -5.35 -18.00 16.53
CA ASN A 451 -6.43 -18.95 16.33
C ASN A 451 -7.61 -18.55 17.25
N PRO A 452 -8.46 -17.60 16.83
CA PRO A 452 -9.62 -17.18 17.60
C PRO A 452 -10.65 -18.32 17.74
N ARG A 453 -11.68 -18.15 18.57
CA ARG A 453 -12.79 -19.09 18.63
C ARG A 453 -13.37 -19.34 17.22
N ALA A 454 -13.84 -20.57 17.01
CA ALA A 454 -14.11 -21.23 15.73
C ALA A 454 -12.91 -21.76 14.94
N SER A 455 -11.68 -21.49 15.35
CA SER A 455 -10.52 -22.19 14.79
C SER A 455 -10.56 -23.69 15.08
N ASP A 456 -10.02 -24.48 14.17
CA ASP A 456 -10.04 -25.95 14.28
C ASP A 456 -8.89 -26.49 15.17
N GLY A 457 -9.16 -27.57 15.90
CA GLY A 457 -8.20 -28.27 16.75
C GLY A 457 -8.27 -27.96 18.25
N TYR A 458 -9.35 -27.33 18.73
CA TYR A 458 -9.50 -26.90 20.13
C TYR A 458 -10.73 -27.49 20.85
N GLY A 459 -11.44 -28.42 20.20
CA GLY A 459 -12.65 -29.04 20.72
C GLY A 459 -13.93 -28.45 20.13
N GLU A 460 -15.01 -29.24 20.15
CA GLU A 460 -16.29 -28.96 19.49
C GLU A 460 -16.89 -27.62 19.94
N ALA A 461 -16.81 -27.34 21.25
CA ALA A 461 -17.33 -26.10 21.83
C ALA A 461 -16.57 -24.87 21.35
N PHE A 462 -15.26 -24.98 21.08
CA PHE A 462 -14.46 -23.88 20.53
C PHE A 462 -14.72 -23.74 19.04
N PHE A 463 -14.80 -24.86 18.30
CA PHE A 463 -15.10 -24.91 16.86
C PHE A 463 -16.44 -24.25 16.55
N THR A 464 -17.47 -24.51 17.35
CA THR A 464 -18.84 -24.03 17.09
C THR A 464 -19.14 -22.65 17.68
N ALA A 465 -18.19 -22.01 18.37
CA ALA A 465 -18.43 -20.84 19.21
C ALA A 465 -18.89 -19.56 18.46
N THR A 466 -18.69 -19.48 17.15
CA THR A 466 -19.09 -18.32 16.33
C THR A 466 -20.36 -18.53 15.53
N HIS A 467 -21.03 -19.70 15.62
CA HIS A 467 -22.25 -19.98 14.86
C HIS A 467 -23.31 -18.89 15.07
N GLY A 468 -23.73 -18.27 13.97
CA GLY A 468 -24.68 -17.17 13.95
C GLY A 468 -24.20 -15.89 14.66
N GLY A 469 -22.89 -15.71 14.83
CA GLY A 469 -22.27 -14.59 15.54
C GLY A 469 -20.89 -14.21 15.01
N TRP A 470 -20.62 -14.39 13.71
CA TRP A 470 -19.36 -13.99 13.07
C TRP A 470 -19.02 -12.51 13.34
N GLY A 471 -17.79 -12.21 13.72
CA GLY A 471 -17.35 -10.85 14.08
C GLY A 471 -17.81 -10.40 15.46
N GLU A 472 -19.01 -10.77 15.90
CA GLU A 472 -19.50 -10.44 17.24
C GLU A 472 -18.86 -11.31 18.32
N ALA A 473 -18.73 -12.61 18.06
CA ALA A 473 -18.25 -13.58 19.03
C ALA A 473 -16.71 -13.55 19.16
N ASP A 474 -15.99 -13.32 18.06
CA ASP A 474 -14.55 -13.59 17.92
C ASP A 474 -13.67 -12.34 17.74
N ALA A 475 -14.23 -11.14 17.53
CA ALA A 475 -13.41 -9.92 17.39
C ALA A 475 -12.53 -9.65 18.63
N ARG A 476 -12.98 -9.97 19.84
CA ARG A 476 -12.18 -9.81 21.08
C ARG A 476 -10.98 -10.74 21.11
N ASP A 477 -11.10 -11.93 20.53
CA ASP A 477 -10.01 -12.90 20.42
C ASP A 477 -8.87 -12.41 19.54
N LEU A 478 -9.11 -11.35 18.75
CA LEU A 478 -8.13 -10.72 17.87
C LEU A 478 -7.63 -9.39 18.43
N LEU A 479 -8.52 -8.56 18.97
CA LEU A 479 -8.19 -7.21 19.46
C LEU A 479 -7.47 -7.23 20.82
N GLU A 480 -7.91 -8.05 21.77
CA GLU A 480 -7.32 -8.06 23.11
C GLU A 480 -5.86 -8.58 23.12
N PRO A 481 -5.46 -9.60 22.32
CA PRO A 481 -4.05 -9.94 22.16
C PRO A 481 -3.20 -8.78 21.63
N VAL A 482 -3.73 -7.96 20.72
CA VAL A 482 -3.03 -6.74 20.25
C VAL A 482 -2.85 -5.75 21.40
N ASP A 483 -3.89 -5.52 22.21
CA ASP A 483 -3.82 -4.65 23.40
C ASP A 483 -2.76 -5.13 24.40
N GLN A 484 -2.68 -6.44 24.64
CA GLN A 484 -1.67 -7.03 25.52
C GLN A 484 -0.24 -6.82 24.98
N LEU A 485 -0.03 -6.93 23.66
CA LEU A 485 1.27 -6.69 23.04
C LEU A 485 1.67 -5.21 23.03
N VAL A 486 0.71 -4.31 22.90
CA VAL A 486 0.93 -2.86 23.07
C VAL A 486 1.32 -2.56 24.53
N ALA A 487 0.55 -3.08 25.50
CA ALA A 487 0.79 -2.83 26.92
C ALA A 487 2.16 -3.36 27.40
N THR A 488 2.64 -4.46 26.81
CA THR A 488 3.95 -5.05 27.12
C THR A 488 5.11 -4.44 26.31
N GLY A 489 4.82 -3.45 25.44
CA GLY A 489 5.84 -2.74 24.66
C GLY A 489 6.42 -3.56 23.50
N VAL A 490 5.73 -4.61 23.06
CA VAL A 490 6.09 -5.39 21.87
C VAL A 490 5.59 -4.69 20.60
N ALA A 491 4.38 -4.14 20.64
CA ALA A 491 3.75 -3.45 19.52
C ALA A 491 3.65 -1.95 19.78
N ASP A 492 3.82 -1.16 18.73
CA ASP A 492 3.62 0.29 18.74
C ASP A 492 2.16 0.61 18.43
N PRO A 493 1.43 1.28 19.34
CA PRO A 493 -0.01 1.55 19.16
C PRO A 493 -0.31 2.46 17.96
N ALA A 494 0.66 3.24 17.47
CA ALA A 494 0.47 4.10 16.29
C ALA A 494 0.76 3.38 14.96
N ARG A 495 1.23 2.13 15.01
CA ARG A 495 1.73 1.38 13.84
C ARG A 495 1.15 -0.03 13.81
N LEU A 496 -0.17 -0.12 13.97
CA LEU A 496 -0.92 -1.37 13.86
C LEU A 496 -1.51 -1.51 12.46
N ALA A 497 -1.37 -2.70 11.88
CA ALA A 497 -1.98 -3.08 10.61
C ALA A 497 -2.73 -4.40 10.76
N VAL A 498 -3.73 -4.62 9.91
CA VAL A 498 -4.49 -5.88 9.85
C VAL A 498 -4.57 -6.40 8.42
N THR A 499 -4.47 -7.71 8.26
CA THR A 499 -4.72 -8.39 6.99
C THR A 499 -5.40 -9.75 7.21
N GLY A 500 -5.98 -10.28 6.14
CA GLY A 500 -6.48 -11.63 6.10
C GLY A 500 -7.09 -11.95 4.73
N TYR A 501 -7.32 -13.23 4.47
CA TYR A 501 -7.92 -13.74 3.24
C TYR A 501 -9.19 -14.54 3.52
N SER A 502 -10.22 -14.46 2.67
CA SER A 502 -11.50 -15.16 2.86
C SER A 502 -12.21 -14.68 4.15
N TYR A 503 -12.51 -15.56 5.11
CA TYR A 503 -12.95 -15.15 6.45
C TYR A 503 -11.99 -14.14 7.12
N GLY A 504 -10.69 -14.23 6.87
CA GLY A 504 -9.74 -13.21 7.32
C GLY A 504 -9.93 -11.86 6.64
N GLY A 505 -10.36 -11.86 5.37
CA GLY A 505 -10.78 -10.67 4.63
C GLY A 505 -12.07 -10.07 5.19
N TYR A 506 -13.06 -10.92 5.48
CA TYR A 506 -14.27 -10.54 6.24
C TYR A 506 -13.90 -9.84 7.55
N MET A 507 -13.04 -10.47 8.35
CA MET A 507 -12.64 -9.95 9.65
C MET A 507 -11.83 -8.65 9.53
N THR A 508 -10.99 -8.53 8.51
CA THR A 508 -10.28 -7.27 8.22
C THR A 508 -11.25 -6.12 7.98
N CYS A 509 -12.28 -6.33 7.16
CA CYS A 509 -13.34 -5.35 6.93
C CYS A 509 -14.17 -5.12 8.21
N TYR A 510 -14.51 -6.18 8.94
CA TYR A 510 -15.31 -6.11 10.16
C TYR A 510 -14.63 -5.27 11.23
N LEU A 511 -13.36 -5.55 11.54
CA LEU A 511 -12.59 -4.84 12.56
C LEU A 511 -12.42 -3.37 12.18
N THR A 512 -12.01 -3.04 10.96
CA THR A 512 -11.80 -1.65 10.52
C THR A 512 -13.08 -0.81 10.45
N SER A 513 -14.25 -1.44 10.36
CA SER A 513 -15.55 -0.74 10.44
C SER A 513 -16.02 -0.43 11.87
N ARG A 514 -15.30 -0.96 12.87
CA ARG A 514 -15.73 -0.93 14.28
C ARG A 514 -14.63 -0.47 15.24
N ASP A 515 -13.38 -0.43 14.80
CA ASP A 515 -12.21 -0.06 15.57
C ASP A 515 -11.25 0.78 14.72
N ASP A 516 -10.76 1.88 15.28
CA ASP A 516 -9.95 2.92 14.62
C ASP A 516 -8.44 2.79 14.91
N ARG A 517 -8.01 1.73 15.62
CA ARG A 517 -6.59 1.56 16.00
C ARG A 517 -5.66 1.24 14.82
N PHE A 518 -6.21 0.74 13.71
CA PHE A 518 -5.40 0.28 12.58
C PHE A 518 -5.03 1.43 11.65
N ALA A 519 -3.73 1.63 11.47
CA ALA A 519 -3.18 2.60 10.53
C ALA A 519 -3.18 2.08 9.08
N ALA A 520 -3.28 0.77 8.86
CA ALA A 520 -3.36 0.15 7.54
C ALA A 520 -4.17 -1.16 7.54
N ALA A 521 -4.86 -1.44 6.45
CA ALA A 521 -5.56 -2.72 6.26
C ALA A 521 -5.35 -3.31 4.86
N VAL A 522 -5.30 -4.64 4.76
CA VAL A 522 -5.27 -5.37 3.50
C VAL A 522 -6.27 -6.52 3.53
N ALA A 523 -7.40 -6.36 2.82
CA ALA A 523 -8.46 -7.36 2.74
C ALA A 523 -8.31 -8.20 1.47
N GLY A 524 -8.04 -9.50 1.62
CA GLY A 524 -7.96 -10.48 0.56
C GLY A 524 -9.20 -11.38 0.50
N GLY A 525 -9.64 -11.84 -0.66
CA GLY A 525 -10.83 -12.74 -0.76
C GLY A 525 -12.01 -12.17 0.03
N THR A 526 -12.27 -10.88 -0.16
CA THR A 526 -13.10 -10.03 0.69
C THR A 526 -14.54 -10.54 0.80
N VAL A 527 -15.11 -10.44 2.00
CA VAL A 527 -16.57 -10.54 2.25
C VAL A 527 -16.98 -9.30 3.04
N ALA A 528 -17.81 -8.45 2.45
CA ALA A 528 -18.21 -7.16 3.02
C ALA A 528 -19.71 -7.12 3.39
N ASP A 529 -20.55 -7.87 2.67
CA ASP A 529 -21.98 -7.96 2.89
C ASP A 529 -22.46 -9.40 2.81
N LEU A 530 -22.87 -9.94 3.95
CA LEU A 530 -23.35 -11.31 4.06
C LEU A 530 -24.68 -11.51 3.33
N THR A 531 -25.46 -10.44 3.10
CA THR A 531 -26.73 -10.54 2.36
C THR A 531 -26.47 -10.89 0.90
N SER A 532 -25.59 -10.15 0.22
CA SER A 532 -25.21 -10.46 -1.15
C SER A 532 -24.39 -11.75 -1.24
N MET A 533 -23.54 -12.05 -0.25
CA MET A 533 -22.79 -13.31 -0.18
C MET A 533 -23.73 -14.52 -0.24
N ALA A 534 -24.78 -14.54 0.58
CA ALA A 534 -25.76 -15.62 0.66
C ALA A 534 -26.41 -15.97 -0.69
N GLY A 535 -26.57 -14.98 -1.58
CA GLY A 535 -27.21 -15.17 -2.89
C GLY A 535 -26.25 -15.32 -4.07
N THR A 536 -24.94 -15.08 -3.90
CA THR A 536 -23.98 -15.03 -5.03
C THR A 536 -22.83 -16.01 -4.91
N SER A 537 -22.50 -16.45 -3.70
CA SER A 537 -21.46 -17.47 -3.45
C SER A 537 -21.94 -18.85 -3.91
N ASP A 538 -21.02 -19.68 -4.38
CA ASP A 538 -21.30 -21.11 -4.65
C ASP A 538 -21.65 -21.91 -3.38
N GLU A 539 -21.31 -21.39 -2.20
CA GLU A 539 -21.63 -21.98 -0.89
C GLU A 539 -22.66 -21.15 -0.10
N GLY A 540 -23.25 -20.10 -0.70
CA GLY A 540 -24.01 -19.06 0.01
C GLY A 540 -25.22 -19.55 0.80
N HIS A 541 -26.01 -20.46 0.23
CA HIS A 541 -27.17 -21.06 0.93
C HIS A 541 -26.73 -21.89 2.13
N GLN A 542 -25.69 -22.70 1.94
CA GLN A 542 -25.17 -23.61 2.98
C GLN A 542 -24.56 -22.83 4.14
N LEU A 543 -23.79 -21.78 3.83
CA LEU A 543 -23.26 -20.85 4.81
C LEU A 543 -24.40 -20.19 5.61
N SER A 544 -25.47 -19.77 4.94
CA SER A 544 -26.61 -19.14 5.59
C SER A 544 -27.31 -20.08 6.58
N GLU A 545 -27.54 -21.33 6.17
CA GLU A 545 -28.30 -22.30 6.95
C GLU A 545 -27.49 -22.86 8.12
N TYR A 546 -26.24 -23.25 7.89
CA TYR A 546 -25.45 -24.02 8.86
C TYR A 546 -24.50 -23.16 9.68
N GLU A 547 -23.89 -22.12 9.08
CA GLU A 547 -22.91 -21.26 9.78
C GLU A 547 -23.56 -20.01 10.40
N LEU A 548 -24.41 -19.32 9.64
CA LEU A 548 -25.05 -18.07 10.08
C LEU A 548 -26.38 -18.31 10.82
N GLY A 549 -26.94 -19.52 10.71
CA GLY A 549 -28.12 -20.00 11.42
C GLY A 549 -29.46 -19.38 11.00
N ALA A 550 -29.47 -18.59 9.92
CA ALA A 550 -30.66 -17.96 9.35
C ALA A 550 -30.37 -17.48 7.92
N THR A 551 -31.41 -17.28 7.11
CA THR A 551 -31.31 -16.60 5.81
C THR A 551 -31.49 -15.08 5.95
N PRO A 552 -30.97 -14.25 5.02
CA PRO A 552 -31.07 -12.80 5.14
C PRO A 552 -32.49 -12.24 5.09
N TRP A 553 -33.45 -12.94 4.47
CA TRP A 553 -34.86 -12.54 4.46
C TRP A 553 -35.63 -13.00 5.70
N THR A 554 -35.14 -14.01 6.43
CA THR A 554 -35.73 -14.44 7.71
C THR A 554 -35.24 -13.60 8.89
N ASP A 555 -33.97 -13.15 8.86
CA ASP A 555 -33.39 -12.31 9.90
C ASP A 555 -32.43 -11.25 9.32
N PRO A 556 -32.96 -10.19 8.68
CA PRO A 556 -32.14 -9.14 8.09
C PRO A 556 -31.34 -8.35 9.13
N GLY A 557 -31.82 -8.30 10.39
CA GLY A 557 -31.16 -7.60 11.48
C GLY A 557 -29.83 -8.24 11.85
N ARG A 558 -29.82 -9.58 11.95
CA ARG A 558 -28.61 -10.36 12.21
C ARG A 558 -27.56 -10.21 11.10
N TYR A 559 -27.98 -10.27 9.85
CA TYR A 559 -27.08 -10.09 8.71
C TYR A 559 -26.47 -8.68 8.69
N ALA A 560 -27.25 -7.65 9.01
CA ALA A 560 -26.72 -6.29 9.14
C ALA A 560 -25.75 -6.15 10.33
N ALA A 561 -25.98 -6.86 11.43
CA ALA A 561 -25.09 -6.83 12.60
C ALA A 561 -23.71 -7.45 12.30
N MET A 562 -23.68 -8.55 11.54
CA MET A 562 -22.45 -9.23 11.14
C MET A 562 -21.77 -8.58 9.92
N SER A 563 -22.52 -8.00 8.98
CA SER A 563 -21.92 -7.44 7.75
C SER A 563 -21.03 -6.21 8.01
N PRO A 564 -19.76 -6.21 7.57
CA PRO A 564 -18.89 -5.03 7.62
C PRO A 564 -19.47 -3.79 6.93
N LEU A 565 -20.11 -3.98 5.77
CA LEU A 565 -20.63 -2.90 4.93
C LEU A 565 -21.71 -2.07 5.65
N ALA A 566 -22.44 -2.66 6.61
CA ALA A 566 -23.45 -1.96 7.41
C ALA A 566 -22.86 -0.89 8.37
N ARG A 567 -21.52 -0.87 8.53
CA ARG A 567 -20.77 0.12 9.33
C ARG A 567 -19.66 0.79 8.52
N VAL A 568 -19.72 0.71 7.19
CA VAL A 568 -18.68 1.29 6.33
C VAL A 568 -18.57 2.80 6.50
N ASP A 569 -19.59 3.47 6.99
CA ASP A 569 -19.63 4.91 7.33
C ASP A 569 -18.58 5.31 8.39
N ARG A 570 -18.05 4.34 9.14
CA ARG A 570 -17.09 4.55 10.23
C ARG A 570 -15.63 4.27 9.87
N VAL A 571 -15.36 3.65 8.72
CA VAL A 571 -13.99 3.23 8.37
C VAL A 571 -13.13 4.45 8.03
N ASP A 572 -11.96 4.61 8.61
CA ASP A 572 -10.98 5.63 8.20
C ASP A 572 -9.63 5.02 7.79
N THR A 573 -9.40 3.76 8.15
CA THR A 573 -8.20 2.98 7.82
C THR A 573 -7.97 2.85 6.31
N PRO A 574 -6.81 3.29 5.79
CA PRO A 574 -6.38 3.01 4.43
C PRO A 574 -6.40 1.52 4.09
N THR A 575 -7.19 1.11 3.10
CA THR A 575 -7.44 -0.31 2.80
C THR A 575 -7.08 -0.70 1.36
N LEU A 576 -6.16 -1.66 1.21
CA LEU A 576 -5.92 -2.38 -0.03
C LEU A 576 -6.88 -3.57 -0.12
N VAL A 577 -7.53 -3.74 -1.27
CA VAL A 577 -8.45 -4.85 -1.56
C VAL A 577 -7.81 -5.71 -2.65
N LEU A 578 -7.51 -6.96 -2.32
CA LEU A 578 -6.88 -7.96 -3.21
C LEU A 578 -7.88 -9.07 -3.50
N HIS A 579 -8.31 -9.23 -4.74
CA HIS A 579 -9.40 -10.17 -5.05
C HIS A 579 -9.18 -10.85 -6.39
N SER A 580 -9.67 -12.09 -6.55
CA SER A 580 -9.67 -12.73 -7.87
C SER A 580 -10.92 -12.37 -8.67
N ALA A 581 -10.78 -12.17 -9.97
CA ALA A 581 -11.92 -11.80 -10.83
C ALA A 581 -12.94 -12.95 -10.99
N GLU A 582 -12.48 -14.20 -10.91
CA GLU A 582 -13.30 -15.41 -11.07
C GLU A 582 -13.56 -16.14 -9.74
N ASP A 583 -13.36 -15.47 -8.61
CA ASP A 583 -13.68 -15.99 -7.28
C ASP A 583 -15.19 -16.20 -7.15
N ARG A 584 -15.62 -17.44 -6.92
CA ARG A 584 -17.04 -17.81 -6.71
C ARG A 584 -17.36 -18.13 -5.26
N THR A 585 -16.34 -18.51 -4.48
CA THR A 585 -16.48 -18.70 -3.03
C THR A 585 -16.78 -17.38 -2.35
N CYS A 586 -15.97 -16.35 -2.61
CA CYS A 586 -16.21 -14.97 -2.22
C CYS A 586 -16.39 -14.12 -3.49
N PRO A 587 -17.61 -13.97 -4.02
CA PRO A 587 -17.84 -13.29 -5.29
C PRO A 587 -17.22 -11.89 -5.36
N VAL A 588 -16.65 -11.53 -6.51
CA VAL A 588 -15.92 -10.25 -6.72
C VAL A 588 -16.71 -9.00 -6.34
N GLY A 589 -18.05 -9.08 -6.39
CA GLY A 589 -18.95 -8.03 -5.91
C GLY A 589 -18.69 -7.61 -4.46
N GLN A 590 -18.22 -8.51 -3.60
CA GLN A 590 -17.85 -8.22 -2.21
C GLN A 590 -16.70 -7.19 -2.13
N ALA A 591 -15.62 -7.44 -2.87
CA ALA A 591 -14.48 -6.53 -2.95
C ALA A 591 -14.86 -5.19 -3.60
N GLN A 592 -15.68 -5.22 -4.65
CA GLN A 592 -16.15 -4.03 -5.34
C GLN A 592 -16.99 -3.15 -4.42
N GLN A 593 -17.97 -3.72 -3.69
CA GLN A 593 -18.80 -3.00 -2.74
C GLN A 593 -17.95 -2.29 -1.67
N TRP A 594 -16.98 -3.00 -1.08
CA TRP A 594 -16.08 -2.43 -0.07
C TRP A 594 -15.23 -1.29 -0.64
N HIS A 595 -14.56 -1.54 -1.77
CA HIS A 595 -13.68 -0.54 -2.40
C HIS A 595 -14.46 0.72 -2.82
N THR A 596 -15.63 0.55 -3.44
CA THR A 596 -16.48 1.67 -3.88
C THR A 596 -16.92 2.51 -2.67
N ALA A 597 -17.42 1.88 -1.60
CA ALA A 597 -17.86 2.59 -0.41
C ALA A 597 -16.72 3.38 0.27
N LEU A 598 -15.51 2.80 0.36
CA LEU A 598 -14.33 3.51 0.87
C LEU A 598 -13.94 4.69 -0.02
N ARG A 599 -13.98 4.49 -1.35
CA ARG A 599 -13.64 5.53 -2.31
C ARG A 599 -14.60 6.71 -2.26
N GLU A 600 -15.91 6.46 -2.15
CA GLU A 600 -16.95 7.49 -2.00
C GLU A 600 -16.77 8.32 -0.73
N ARG A 601 -16.24 7.71 0.33
CA ARG A 601 -15.96 8.35 1.62
C ARG A 601 -14.61 9.08 1.67
N GLY A 602 -13.81 9.01 0.60
CA GLY A 602 -12.49 9.62 0.55
C GLY A 602 -11.43 8.87 1.36
N VAL A 603 -11.71 7.65 1.82
CA VAL A 603 -10.72 6.79 2.47
C VAL A 603 -9.71 6.30 1.43
N PRO A 604 -8.39 6.38 1.68
CA PRO A 604 -7.41 5.84 0.74
C PRO A 604 -7.62 4.33 0.52
N THR A 605 -7.91 3.95 -0.71
CA THR A 605 -8.15 2.55 -1.07
C THR A 605 -7.64 2.23 -2.46
N ARG A 606 -7.32 0.96 -2.69
CA ARG A 606 -6.94 0.41 -4.00
C ARG A 606 -7.56 -0.96 -4.16
N LEU A 607 -8.20 -1.22 -5.30
CA LEU A 607 -8.67 -2.54 -5.70
C LEU A 607 -7.70 -3.15 -6.71
N VAL A 608 -7.30 -4.40 -6.48
CA VAL A 608 -6.51 -5.21 -7.40
C VAL A 608 -7.30 -6.47 -7.70
N LEU A 609 -7.58 -6.71 -8.98
CA LEU A 609 -8.27 -7.88 -9.48
C LEU A 609 -7.29 -8.78 -10.23
N TYR A 610 -7.11 -10.01 -9.76
CA TYR A 610 -6.29 -11.01 -10.43
C TYR A 610 -7.16 -11.78 -11.46
N PRO A 611 -6.81 -11.76 -12.75
CA PRO A 611 -7.57 -12.50 -13.77
C PRO A 611 -7.27 -13.99 -13.74
N ASP A 612 -8.13 -14.78 -14.38
CA ASP A 612 -7.96 -16.22 -14.66
C ASP A 612 -7.62 -17.06 -13.41
N ALA A 613 -8.23 -16.76 -12.26
CA ALA A 613 -7.96 -17.49 -11.03
C ALA A 613 -9.20 -17.62 -10.14
N GLY A 614 -9.35 -18.75 -9.44
CA GLY A 614 -10.40 -18.93 -8.43
C GLY A 614 -10.01 -18.37 -7.06
N HIS A 615 -10.80 -18.70 -6.04
CA HIS A 615 -10.57 -18.29 -4.66
C HIS A 615 -9.20 -18.72 -4.12
N LEU A 616 -8.70 -19.89 -4.50
CA LEU A 616 -7.45 -20.47 -3.99
C LEU A 616 -6.17 -20.06 -4.74
N PHE A 617 -6.22 -18.98 -5.53
CA PHE A 617 -5.06 -18.56 -6.33
C PHE A 617 -3.80 -18.24 -5.52
N ILE A 618 -3.95 -17.86 -4.25
CA ILE A 618 -2.81 -17.60 -3.34
C ILE A 618 -2.00 -18.88 -3.04
N LEU A 619 -2.63 -20.06 -3.13
CA LEU A 619 -2.01 -21.37 -2.90
C LEU A 619 -1.41 -21.96 -4.19
N ASP A 620 -2.19 -21.93 -5.26
CA ASP A 620 -2.02 -22.79 -6.44
C ASP A 620 -1.88 -22.00 -7.76
N GLY A 621 -2.30 -20.73 -7.76
CA GLY A 621 -2.35 -19.88 -8.94
C GLY A 621 -0.99 -19.50 -9.51
N ARG A 622 -1.02 -18.66 -10.55
CA ARG A 622 0.17 -18.20 -11.26
C ARG A 622 1.25 -17.70 -10.29
N PRO A 623 2.52 -18.16 -10.41
CA PRO A 623 3.60 -17.71 -9.54
C PRO A 623 3.76 -16.17 -9.51
N SER A 624 3.55 -15.48 -10.64
CA SER A 624 3.58 -14.02 -10.71
C SER A 624 2.49 -13.36 -9.85
N HIS A 625 1.25 -13.88 -9.89
CA HIS A 625 0.14 -13.37 -9.10
C HIS A 625 0.37 -13.60 -7.60
N ARG A 626 0.88 -14.78 -7.21
CA ARG A 626 1.23 -15.09 -5.81
C ARG A 626 2.34 -14.18 -5.29
N ALA A 627 3.36 -13.90 -6.11
CA ALA A 627 4.44 -12.97 -5.76
C ALA A 627 3.94 -11.52 -5.65
N ASP A 628 3.10 -11.05 -6.58
CA ASP A 628 2.49 -9.71 -6.56
C ASP A 628 1.57 -9.54 -5.34
N TYR A 629 0.74 -10.55 -5.00
CA TYR A 629 -0.08 -10.55 -3.79
C TYR A 629 0.77 -10.30 -2.54
N ASN A 630 1.82 -11.12 -2.34
CA ASN A 630 2.73 -10.99 -1.21
C ASN A 630 3.41 -9.61 -1.18
N GLN A 631 3.89 -9.11 -2.34
CA GLN A 631 4.58 -7.82 -2.42
C GLN A 631 3.65 -6.66 -2.08
N ARG A 632 2.40 -6.68 -2.56
CA ARG A 632 1.42 -5.62 -2.30
C ARG A 632 0.99 -5.53 -0.85
N VAL A 633 0.87 -6.67 -0.16
CA VAL A 633 0.62 -6.69 1.29
C VAL A 633 1.73 -5.90 1.99
N VAL A 634 2.99 -6.24 1.73
CA VAL A 634 4.16 -5.57 2.30
C VAL A 634 4.17 -4.07 1.98
N ASP A 635 4.00 -3.71 0.71
CA ASP A 635 4.09 -2.32 0.27
C ASP A 635 3.00 -1.43 0.89
N TRP A 636 1.79 -1.97 1.06
CA TRP A 636 0.67 -1.22 1.64
C TRP A 636 0.86 -0.97 3.13
N VAL A 637 1.21 -2.02 3.90
CA VAL A 637 1.40 -1.87 5.35
C VAL A 637 2.64 -1.02 5.67
N GLU A 638 3.72 -1.13 4.89
CA GLU A 638 4.89 -0.24 4.99
C GLU A 638 4.51 1.23 4.73
N ARG A 639 3.69 1.49 3.72
CA ARG A 639 3.29 2.84 3.35
C ARG A 639 2.48 3.53 4.45
N TYR A 640 1.53 2.82 5.06
CA TYR A 640 0.55 3.43 5.96
C TYR A 640 0.83 3.19 7.44
N ALA A 641 1.48 2.08 7.80
CA ALA A 641 1.79 1.70 9.19
C ALA A 641 3.30 1.49 9.45
N GLY A 642 4.16 1.46 8.43
CA GLY A 642 5.62 1.29 8.60
C GLY A 642 6.35 2.51 9.16
N GLY A 643 5.69 3.66 9.27
CA GLY A 643 6.31 4.93 9.67
C GLY A 643 7.31 5.49 8.63
N ARG A 644 7.44 4.85 7.46
CA ARG A 644 8.25 5.32 6.34
C ARG A 644 7.40 6.20 5.44
N ARG A 645 7.69 7.51 5.41
CA ARG A 645 7.15 8.37 4.34
C ARG A 645 7.55 7.79 2.99
N ALA A 646 6.58 7.61 2.09
CA ALA A 646 6.82 7.04 0.76
C ALA A 646 7.93 7.84 0.02
N PRO A 647 8.86 7.20 -0.70
CA PRO A 647 9.90 7.89 -1.46
C PRO A 647 9.31 8.94 -2.39
N ILE A 648 10.03 10.05 -2.64
CA ILE A 648 9.57 11.05 -3.60
C ILE A 648 9.56 10.42 -5.01
N ASP A 649 8.39 10.25 -5.61
CA ASP A 649 8.25 9.74 -6.98
C ASP A 649 8.58 10.86 -8.00
N ALA A 650 9.85 10.93 -8.40
CA ALA A 650 10.31 11.90 -9.39
C ALA A 650 9.56 11.78 -10.74
N GLY A 651 9.15 10.57 -11.13
CA GLY A 651 8.39 10.34 -12.35
C GLY A 651 6.98 10.92 -12.28
N HIS A 652 6.33 10.82 -11.12
CA HIS A 652 5.06 11.48 -10.84
C HIS A 652 5.18 13.00 -10.96
N TRP A 653 6.14 13.60 -10.26
CA TRP A 653 6.32 15.06 -10.25
C TRP A 653 6.75 15.62 -11.61
N GLN A 654 7.52 14.87 -12.39
CA GLN A 654 7.83 15.22 -13.79
C GLN A 654 6.55 15.31 -14.65
N ARG A 655 5.65 14.34 -14.53
CA ARG A 655 4.37 14.35 -15.26
C ARG A 655 3.47 15.49 -14.79
N ARG A 656 3.38 15.72 -13.48
CA ARG A 656 2.56 16.80 -12.91
C ARG A 656 3.06 18.18 -13.31
N LEU A 657 4.38 18.43 -13.22
CA LEU A 657 4.99 19.67 -13.69
C LEU A 657 4.65 19.93 -15.15
N ALA A 658 4.81 18.92 -16.03
CA ALA A 658 4.53 19.10 -17.45
C ALA A 658 3.07 19.47 -17.74
N VAL A 659 2.12 18.78 -17.11
CA VAL A 659 0.68 19.05 -17.28
C VAL A 659 0.32 20.45 -16.80
N LEU A 660 0.78 20.85 -15.62
CA LEU A 660 0.44 22.14 -15.05
C LEU A 660 1.17 23.28 -15.75
N ALA A 661 2.46 23.15 -16.06
CA ALA A 661 3.22 24.18 -16.76
C ALA A 661 2.62 24.47 -18.15
N GLN A 662 2.18 23.43 -18.87
CA GLN A 662 1.44 23.59 -20.12
C GLN A 662 0.11 24.33 -19.91
N ARG A 663 -0.69 23.91 -18.93
CA ARG A 663 -1.99 24.54 -18.59
C ARG A 663 -1.84 26.03 -18.30
N HIS A 664 -0.80 26.40 -17.56
CA HIS A 664 -0.53 27.77 -17.13
C HIS A 664 0.38 28.54 -18.10
N ARG A 665 0.65 27.99 -19.29
CA ARG A 665 1.45 28.62 -20.35
C ARG A 665 2.82 29.10 -19.88
N VAL A 666 3.45 28.34 -18.98
CA VAL A 666 4.81 28.63 -18.50
C VAL A 666 5.80 28.14 -19.57
N PRO A 667 6.64 29.01 -20.18
CA PRO A 667 7.53 28.61 -21.26
C PRO A 667 8.56 27.57 -20.84
N GLY A 668 9.11 27.72 -19.63
CA GLY A 668 10.13 26.87 -19.07
C GLY A 668 10.09 26.87 -17.53
N ALA A 669 10.29 25.69 -16.93
CA ALA A 669 10.24 25.51 -15.49
C ALA A 669 11.18 24.41 -14.99
N VAL A 670 11.70 24.57 -13.77
CA VAL A 670 12.38 23.51 -13.00
C VAL A 670 11.75 23.43 -11.60
N LEU A 671 11.31 22.23 -11.23
CA LEU A 671 10.85 21.88 -9.89
C LEU A 671 11.95 21.08 -9.19
N GLY A 672 12.22 21.43 -7.93
CA GLY A 672 13.05 20.63 -7.03
C GLY A 672 12.32 20.35 -5.72
N ILE A 673 12.43 19.12 -5.23
CA ILE A 673 11.88 18.67 -3.94
C ILE A 673 13.00 17.96 -3.19
N LEU A 674 13.37 18.48 -2.02
CA LEU A 674 14.36 17.91 -1.12
C LEU A 674 13.68 17.47 0.18
N ARG A 675 13.93 16.23 0.61
CA ARG A 675 13.56 15.75 1.94
C ARG A 675 14.77 15.17 2.65
N LEU A 676 15.08 15.71 3.83
CA LEU A 676 16.20 15.24 4.64
C LEU A 676 15.99 13.79 5.08
N GLY A 677 17.03 12.98 4.95
CA GLY A 677 17.04 11.64 5.52
C GLY A 677 17.50 11.69 6.98
N GLN A 678 16.70 11.15 7.91
CA GLN A 678 17.12 11.06 9.31
C GLN A 678 18.28 10.07 9.47
N ASP A 679 18.07 8.81 9.05
CA ASP A 679 19.06 7.72 9.12
C ASP A 679 19.50 7.22 7.73
N ARG A 680 19.29 8.03 6.69
CA ARG A 680 19.53 7.68 5.28
C ARG A 680 19.97 8.91 4.47
N PRO A 681 20.47 8.74 3.23
CA PRO A 681 20.74 9.87 2.35
C PRO A 681 19.48 10.71 2.10
N ASP A 682 19.67 12.01 1.93
CA ASP A 682 18.61 12.94 1.55
C ASP A 682 17.98 12.52 0.22
N GLU A 683 16.66 12.66 0.11
CA GLU A 683 15.94 12.41 -1.13
C GLU A 683 15.80 13.72 -1.91
N LEU A 684 16.34 13.76 -3.13
CA LEU A 684 16.20 14.88 -4.06
C LEU A 684 15.48 14.39 -5.32
N ALA A 685 14.35 15.02 -5.64
CA ALA A 685 13.65 14.85 -6.91
C ALA A 685 13.67 16.16 -7.68
N GLU A 686 14.01 16.08 -8.96
CA GLU A 686 14.04 17.21 -9.88
C GLU A 686 13.20 16.90 -11.10
N ALA A 687 12.51 17.91 -11.62
CA ALA A 687 11.75 17.85 -12.86
C ALA A 687 11.96 19.13 -13.67
N ALA A 688 12.03 18.99 -14.99
CA ALA A 688 12.21 20.12 -15.90
C ALA A 688 11.15 20.10 -17.01
N TYR A 689 10.78 21.28 -17.51
CA TYR A 689 9.80 21.43 -18.56
C TYR A 689 10.14 22.62 -19.46
N GLY A 690 9.89 22.48 -20.76
CA GLY A 690 9.81 23.60 -21.69
C GLY A 690 11.16 24.15 -22.18
N VAL A 691 11.22 25.45 -22.45
CA VAL A 691 12.35 26.13 -23.08
C VAL A 691 12.87 27.33 -22.27
N LEU A 692 14.19 27.55 -22.30
CA LEU A 692 14.89 28.67 -21.66
C LEU A 692 14.60 30.00 -22.36
N ASN A 693 14.33 29.96 -23.66
CA ASN A 693 14.00 31.09 -24.52
C ASN A 693 13.15 30.61 -25.71
N VAL A 694 11.94 31.15 -25.85
CA VAL A 694 10.99 30.77 -26.92
C VAL A 694 11.50 31.09 -28.34
N GLU A 695 12.41 32.04 -28.49
CA GLU A 695 13.00 32.38 -29.79
C GLU A 695 14.09 31.40 -30.23
N THR A 696 14.84 30.83 -29.28
CA THR A 696 15.95 29.90 -29.59
C THR A 696 15.53 28.44 -29.48
N GLY A 697 14.45 28.15 -28.75
CA GLY A 697 13.95 26.79 -28.54
C GLY A 697 14.85 25.91 -27.69
N VAL A 698 15.85 26.47 -27.00
CA VAL A 698 16.76 25.70 -26.15
C VAL A 698 15.99 25.14 -24.96
N GLU A 699 16.03 23.82 -24.80
CA GLU A 699 15.33 23.10 -23.74
C GLU A 699 15.81 23.49 -22.33
N VAL A 700 14.87 23.53 -21.38
CA VAL A 700 15.18 23.57 -19.95
C VAL A 700 15.60 22.18 -19.48
N THR A 701 16.79 22.09 -18.90
CA THR A 701 17.25 20.92 -18.14
C THR A 701 17.37 21.24 -16.65
N THR A 702 17.40 20.22 -15.78
CA THR A 702 17.49 20.43 -14.32
C THR A 702 18.74 21.20 -13.89
N ASP A 703 19.78 21.18 -14.71
CA ASP A 703 21.03 21.91 -14.51
C ASP A 703 21.05 23.33 -15.12
N SER A 704 19.89 23.82 -15.57
CA SER A 704 19.69 25.19 -16.07
C SER A 704 19.60 26.19 -14.94
N VAL A 705 20.12 27.40 -15.16
CA VAL A 705 20.14 28.48 -14.18
C VAL A 705 19.04 29.50 -14.46
N PHE A 706 18.32 29.89 -13.41
CA PHE A 706 17.27 30.90 -13.44
C PHE A 706 17.62 32.02 -12.47
N GLN A 707 17.11 33.22 -12.72
CA GLN A 707 17.18 34.29 -11.72
C GLN A 707 16.23 33.96 -10.57
N ILE A 708 16.77 33.86 -9.35
CA ILE A 708 15.97 33.55 -8.15
C ILE A 708 15.36 34.81 -7.52
N GLY A 709 15.60 35.98 -8.13
CA GLY A 709 15.06 37.27 -7.72
C GLY A 709 15.30 37.55 -6.25
N SER A 710 14.26 38.04 -5.58
CA SER A 710 14.31 38.45 -4.18
C SER A 710 14.70 37.37 -3.16
N ILE A 711 14.72 36.08 -3.53
CA ILE A 711 15.32 35.04 -2.67
C ILE A 711 16.78 35.39 -2.33
N SER A 712 17.45 36.18 -3.18
CA SER A 712 18.79 36.77 -2.93
C SER A 712 18.93 37.49 -1.59
N LYS A 713 17.84 38.07 -1.06
CA LYS A 713 17.84 38.75 0.24
C LYS A 713 18.20 37.81 1.38
N VAL A 714 17.72 36.57 1.32
CA VAL A 714 18.02 35.55 2.33
C VAL A 714 19.52 35.21 2.35
N TRP A 715 20.17 35.23 1.18
CA TRP A 715 21.61 35.02 1.07
C TRP A 715 22.40 36.17 1.69
N THR A 716 22.01 37.41 1.38
CA THR A 716 22.58 38.61 2.00
C THR A 716 22.40 38.59 3.52
N ALA A 717 21.21 38.23 4.01
CA ALA A 717 20.93 38.09 5.44
C ALA A 717 21.78 36.98 6.07
N THR A 718 22.00 35.87 5.37
CA THR A 718 22.87 34.78 5.84
C THR A 718 24.31 35.26 6.06
N ILE A 719 24.87 36.05 5.13
CA ILE A 719 26.22 36.63 5.28
C ILE A 719 26.27 37.62 6.46
N VAL A 720 25.22 38.44 6.61
CA VAL A 720 25.10 39.34 7.78
C VAL A 720 25.15 38.54 9.07
N MET A 721 24.41 37.43 9.16
CA MET A 721 24.38 36.59 10.36
C MET A 721 25.70 35.84 10.59
N GLN A 722 26.44 35.47 9.53
CA GLN A 722 27.83 34.98 9.70
C GLN A 722 28.74 36.04 10.33
N LEU A 723 28.58 37.32 9.95
CA LEU A 723 29.34 38.41 10.57
C LEU A 723 28.94 38.66 12.03
N VAL A 724 27.68 38.36 12.39
CA VAL A 724 27.20 38.35 13.78
C VAL A 724 27.83 37.19 14.56
N ASP A 725 27.83 35.97 14.00
CA ASP A 725 28.51 34.80 14.60
C ASP A 725 30.01 35.07 14.83
N GLU A 726 30.66 35.82 13.92
CA GLU A 726 32.05 36.26 14.02
C GLU A 726 32.27 37.38 15.05
N GLY A 727 31.22 37.95 15.63
CA GLY A 727 31.27 39.10 16.55
C GLY A 727 31.70 40.42 15.88
N ARG A 728 31.57 40.51 14.55
CA ARG A 728 32.01 41.65 13.74
C ARG A 728 30.89 42.63 13.42
N LEU A 729 29.66 42.24 13.72
CA LEU A 729 28.46 43.05 13.52
C LEU A 729 27.49 42.77 14.68
N ASP A 730 26.87 43.83 15.19
CA ASP A 730 25.75 43.77 16.12
C ASP A 730 24.48 44.19 15.37
N LEU A 731 23.43 43.36 15.43
CA LEU A 731 22.17 43.60 14.71
C LEU A 731 21.45 44.87 15.17
N ASP A 732 21.66 45.26 16.43
CA ASP A 732 20.96 46.35 17.11
C ASP A 732 21.82 47.62 17.22
N ALA A 733 23.08 47.56 16.78
CA ALA A 733 23.92 48.75 16.61
C ALA A 733 23.48 49.56 15.36
N PRO A 734 23.56 50.91 15.40
CA PRO A 734 23.28 51.73 14.23
C PRO A 734 24.21 51.39 13.06
N VAL A 735 23.67 51.31 11.85
CA VAL A 735 24.44 51.03 10.61
C VAL A 735 25.54 52.07 10.39
N GLY A 736 25.31 53.32 10.82
CA GLY A 736 26.30 54.40 10.76
C GLY A 736 27.59 54.13 11.55
N THR A 737 27.62 53.14 12.45
CA THR A 737 28.84 52.70 13.14
C THR A 737 29.82 51.99 12.19
N VAL A 738 29.31 51.30 11.18
CA VAL A 738 30.10 50.64 10.13
C VAL A 738 30.27 51.54 8.90
N LEU A 739 29.26 52.34 8.58
CA LEU A 739 29.24 53.29 7.45
C LEU A 739 29.05 54.74 7.94
N PRO A 740 30.09 55.40 8.49
CA PRO A 740 30.00 56.80 8.94
C PRO A 740 29.59 57.79 7.83
N GLU A 741 29.83 57.41 6.57
CA GLU A 741 29.45 58.16 5.37
C GLU A 741 27.95 58.07 5.04
N LEU A 742 27.18 57.18 5.67
CA LEU A 742 25.76 56.97 5.37
C LEU A 742 24.96 58.27 5.55
N ARG A 743 24.15 58.62 4.56
CA ARG A 743 23.17 59.70 4.62
C ARG A 743 21.84 59.18 4.08
N LEU A 744 20.77 59.35 4.84
CA LEU A 744 19.39 59.12 4.43
C LEU A 744 18.62 60.44 4.47
N ALA A 745 17.48 60.52 3.79
CA ALA A 745 16.67 61.75 3.76
C ALA A 745 16.25 62.24 5.15
N ASP A 746 16.02 61.33 6.11
CA ASP A 746 15.80 61.66 7.52
C ASP A 746 17.11 61.49 8.34
N PRO A 747 17.67 62.59 8.91
CA PRO A 747 18.86 62.54 9.75
C PRO A 747 18.69 61.71 11.04
N GLU A 748 17.49 61.61 11.59
CA GLU A 748 17.24 60.80 12.80
C GLU A 748 17.20 59.31 12.47
N VAL A 749 16.66 58.94 11.30
CA VAL A 749 16.74 57.56 10.78
C VAL A 749 18.20 57.21 10.49
N THR A 750 18.98 58.12 9.89
CA THR A 750 20.43 57.91 9.64
C THR A 750 21.20 57.52 10.91
N LYS A 751 20.87 58.12 12.05
CA LYS A 751 21.55 57.85 13.34
C LYS A 751 21.11 56.56 14.02
N ARG A 752 19.90 56.06 13.70
CA ARG A 752 19.22 55.03 14.50
C ARG A 752 18.92 53.74 13.74
N VAL A 753 18.90 53.77 12.40
CA VAL A 753 18.64 52.57 11.60
C VAL A 753 19.68 51.50 11.91
N THR A 754 19.24 50.28 12.16
CA THR A 754 20.08 49.13 12.53
C THR A 754 19.99 48.05 11.47
N MET A 755 20.90 47.07 11.52
CA MET A 755 20.84 45.95 10.58
C MET A 755 19.54 45.14 10.72
N ARG A 756 19.01 44.98 11.95
CA ARG A 756 17.71 44.36 12.20
C ARG A 756 16.59 45.05 11.42
N HIS A 757 16.54 46.39 11.45
CA HIS A 757 15.55 47.15 10.70
C HIS A 757 15.62 46.95 9.18
N LEU A 758 16.84 46.78 8.63
CA LEU A 758 17.04 46.52 7.20
C LEU A 758 16.54 45.12 6.82
N LEU A 759 16.95 44.09 7.56
CA LEU A 759 16.60 42.70 7.30
C LEU A 759 15.11 42.38 7.55
N ALA A 760 14.50 43.11 8.48
CA ALA A 760 13.09 42.97 8.85
C ALA A 760 12.13 43.84 8.01
N HIS A 761 12.64 44.63 7.05
CA HIS A 761 11.84 45.58 6.25
C HIS A 761 11.05 46.61 7.09
N THR A 762 11.65 47.07 8.19
CA THR A 762 11.06 48.10 9.07
C THR A 762 11.86 49.40 9.10
N SER A 763 12.84 49.55 8.20
CA SER A 763 13.68 50.74 8.09
C SER A 763 12.92 52.02 7.70
N GLY A 764 11.80 51.88 6.98
CA GLY A 764 11.00 52.95 6.40
C GLY A 764 11.63 53.70 5.22
N ILE A 765 12.83 53.29 4.79
CA ILE A 765 13.44 53.75 3.54
C ILE A 765 12.56 53.27 2.38
N ASP A 766 12.28 54.12 1.39
CA ASP A 766 11.58 53.66 0.19
C ASP A 766 12.37 52.55 -0.53
N GLY A 767 11.66 51.45 -0.81
CA GLY A 767 12.22 50.23 -1.35
C GLY A 767 12.43 50.19 -2.86
N ASP A 768 11.84 51.12 -3.62
CA ASP A 768 11.69 51.01 -5.09
C ASP A 768 12.72 51.89 -5.85
N VAL A 769 13.98 51.79 -5.45
CA VAL A 769 15.11 52.48 -6.09
C VAL A 769 15.82 51.51 -7.04
N PHE A 770 15.60 51.66 -8.35
CA PHE A 770 16.16 50.76 -9.38
C PHE A 770 17.25 51.42 -10.24
N THR A 771 17.93 52.44 -9.69
CA THR A 771 18.94 53.21 -10.42
C THR A 771 20.17 52.35 -10.76
N ASP A 772 20.53 52.33 -12.04
CA ASP A 772 21.78 51.73 -12.51
C ASP A 772 22.97 52.64 -12.18
N THR A 773 23.85 52.18 -11.28
CA THR A 773 25.05 52.90 -10.87
C THR A 773 26.32 52.42 -11.60
N GLY A 774 26.13 51.63 -12.65
CA GLY A 774 27.17 51.08 -13.50
C GLY A 774 27.66 49.70 -13.05
N ARG A 775 28.54 49.12 -13.87
CA ARG A 775 29.04 47.76 -13.72
C ARG A 775 30.26 47.61 -12.81
N GLY A 776 30.80 48.70 -12.26
CA GLY A 776 32.01 48.69 -11.42
C GLY A 776 31.77 48.08 -10.04
N ASP A 777 32.86 47.71 -9.35
CA ASP A 777 32.81 47.19 -7.98
C ASP A 777 32.39 48.26 -6.95
N ASP A 778 32.36 49.53 -7.36
CA ASP A 778 31.85 50.66 -6.58
C ASP A 778 30.33 50.87 -6.74
N CYS A 779 29.61 49.96 -7.39
CA CYS A 779 28.18 50.12 -7.68
C CYS A 779 27.30 50.23 -6.42
N LEU A 780 27.58 49.45 -5.37
CA LEU A 780 26.82 49.54 -4.11
C LEU A 780 27.15 50.82 -3.34
N GLU A 781 28.40 51.27 -3.38
CA GLU A 781 28.83 52.55 -2.79
C GLU A 781 28.09 53.73 -3.43
N LYS A 782 28.07 53.78 -4.76
CA LYS A 782 27.32 54.79 -5.53
C LYS A 782 25.83 54.72 -5.24
N TYR A 783 25.26 53.52 -5.14
CA TYR A 783 23.83 53.36 -4.85
C TYR A 783 23.49 53.87 -3.46
N VAL A 784 24.29 53.53 -2.44
CA VAL A 784 24.07 53.99 -1.07
C VAL A 784 24.17 55.51 -0.96
N ALA A 785 25.04 56.16 -1.76
CA ALA A 785 25.10 57.62 -1.80
C ALA A 785 23.79 58.28 -2.30
N LEU A 786 23.01 57.60 -3.14
CA LEU A 786 21.71 58.10 -3.64
C LEU A 786 20.61 58.06 -2.58
N LEU A 787 20.76 57.23 -1.53
CA LEU A 787 19.73 57.06 -0.49
C LEU A 787 19.47 58.33 0.33
N GLY A 788 20.38 59.31 0.27
CA GLY A 788 20.17 60.63 0.88
C GLY A 788 19.01 61.42 0.27
N GLU A 789 18.61 61.10 -0.96
CA GLU A 789 17.52 61.76 -1.69
C GLU A 789 16.24 60.91 -1.74
N VAL A 790 16.27 59.70 -1.17
CA VAL A 790 15.16 58.74 -1.19
C VAL A 790 14.19 59.02 -0.05
N ALA A 791 12.89 59.09 -0.36
CA ALA A 791 11.85 59.40 0.62
C ALA A 791 11.77 58.35 1.75
N GLN A 792 11.27 58.82 2.90
CA GLN A 792 10.94 57.97 4.04
C GLN A 792 9.43 57.70 4.03
N ASN A 793 9.03 56.43 3.89
CA ASN A 793 7.62 56.04 3.73
C ASN A 793 6.88 55.91 5.07
N HIS A 794 7.58 55.54 6.13
CA HIS A 794 7.03 55.45 7.47
C HIS A 794 8.14 55.66 8.52
N PRO A 795 7.79 55.99 9.78
CA PRO A 795 8.79 56.10 10.85
C PRO A 795 9.54 54.77 11.07
N LEU A 796 10.81 54.87 11.46
CA LEU A 796 11.66 53.71 11.74
C LEU A 796 11.00 52.75 12.75
N GLY A 797 10.88 51.48 12.37
CA GLY A 797 10.30 50.43 13.22
C GLY A 797 8.77 50.44 13.35
N ALA A 798 8.07 51.41 12.74
CA ALA A 798 6.64 51.61 13.01
C ALA A 798 5.71 50.61 12.31
N THR A 799 6.10 50.13 11.12
CA THR A 799 5.35 49.14 10.34
C THR A 799 6.28 48.41 9.40
N TRP A 800 5.75 47.40 8.72
CA TRP A 800 6.47 46.63 7.72
C TRP A 800 6.18 47.20 6.33
N SER A 801 7.24 47.44 5.56
CA SER A 801 7.15 47.83 4.15
C SER A 801 8.36 47.29 3.42
N TYR A 802 8.13 46.39 2.47
CA TYR A 802 9.18 45.66 1.79
C TYR A 802 10.17 46.62 1.09
N CYS A 803 11.47 46.43 1.36
CA CYS A 803 12.49 47.43 1.05
C CYS A 803 13.72 46.80 0.38
N ASN A 804 13.87 46.96 -0.94
CA ASN A 804 15.07 46.48 -1.65
C ASN A 804 16.31 47.32 -1.28
N ALA A 805 16.14 48.65 -1.18
CA ALA A 805 17.22 49.56 -0.82
C ALA A 805 17.89 49.21 0.52
N GLY A 806 17.12 48.73 1.49
CA GLY A 806 17.65 48.25 2.77
C GLY A 806 18.59 47.05 2.63
N PHE A 807 18.28 46.12 1.73
CA PHE A 807 19.17 44.98 1.45
C PHE A 807 20.40 45.37 0.64
N VAL A 808 20.29 46.36 -0.25
CA VAL A 808 21.46 46.93 -0.93
C VAL A 808 22.40 47.63 0.07
N LEU A 809 21.84 48.37 1.03
CA LEU A 809 22.60 48.95 2.14
C LEU A 809 23.25 47.88 3.02
N ALA A 810 22.55 46.77 3.30
CA ALA A 810 23.14 45.63 3.99
C ALA A 810 24.31 45.00 3.21
N GLY A 811 24.17 44.90 1.88
CA GLY A 811 25.27 44.51 0.98
C GLY A 811 26.48 45.42 1.11
N ARG A 812 26.28 46.75 1.18
CA ARG A 812 27.38 47.70 1.39
C ARG A 812 28.07 47.56 2.75
N VAL A 813 27.31 47.23 3.80
CA VAL A 813 27.88 46.90 5.12
C VAL A 813 28.75 45.64 5.03
N ILE A 814 28.30 44.62 4.30
CA ILE A 814 29.10 43.41 4.04
C ILE A 814 30.41 43.77 3.33
N GLU A 815 30.38 44.60 2.28
CA GLU A 815 31.61 45.04 1.59
C GLU A 815 32.59 45.73 2.54
N LYS A 816 32.06 46.64 3.37
CA LYS A 816 32.88 47.40 4.31
C LYS A 816 33.56 46.50 5.35
N LEU A 817 32.82 45.53 5.88
CA LEU A 817 33.35 44.60 6.88
C LEU A 817 34.28 43.58 6.25
N THR A 818 33.91 42.98 5.12
CA THR A 818 34.71 41.92 4.47
C THR A 818 35.95 42.43 3.73
N GLY A 819 35.96 43.70 3.31
CA GLY A 819 37.04 44.29 2.53
C GLY A 819 37.04 43.89 1.04
N GLY A 820 35.98 43.21 0.57
CA GLY A 820 35.76 42.82 -0.82
C GLY A 820 34.38 43.24 -1.33
N THR A 821 34.00 42.79 -2.51
CA THR A 821 32.64 43.01 -3.05
C THR A 821 31.64 42.07 -2.40
N TRP A 822 30.35 42.43 -2.43
CA TRP A 822 29.28 41.54 -2.00
C TRP A 822 29.26 40.23 -2.82
N ASP A 823 29.54 40.31 -4.12
CA ASP A 823 29.66 39.15 -5.01
C ASP A 823 30.71 38.14 -4.51
N ALA A 824 31.89 38.65 -4.13
CA ALA A 824 32.97 37.83 -3.60
C ALA A 824 32.60 37.24 -2.22
N ALA A 825 31.97 38.02 -1.35
CA ALA A 825 31.52 37.54 -0.04
C ALA A 825 30.51 36.38 -0.19
N LEU A 826 29.56 36.47 -1.12
CA LEU A 826 28.58 35.42 -1.39
C LEU A 826 29.25 34.14 -1.92
N ARG A 827 30.21 34.28 -2.83
CA ARG A 827 30.96 33.15 -3.38
C ARG A 827 31.79 32.46 -2.30
N ASP A 828 32.55 33.22 -1.53
CA ASP A 828 33.57 32.70 -0.62
C ASP A 828 32.94 32.17 0.68
N ARG A 829 31.86 32.78 1.16
CA ARG A 829 31.26 32.47 2.46
C ARG A 829 30.05 31.54 2.40
N ILE A 830 29.40 31.41 1.24
CA ILE A 830 28.22 30.55 1.08
C ILE A 830 28.42 29.55 -0.06
N SER A 831 28.63 30.02 -1.29
CA SER A 831 28.58 29.13 -2.47
C SER A 831 29.71 28.09 -2.47
N THR A 832 30.94 28.51 -2.16
CA THR A 832 32.11 27.61 -2.11
C THR A 832 32.02 26.61 -0.96
N PRO A 833 31.73 27.02 0.31
CA PRO A 833 31.57 26.06 1.42
C PRO A 833 30.45 25.05 1.22
N LEU A 834 29.37 25.42 0.54
CA LEU A 834 28.24 24.52 0.26
C LEU A 834 28.40 23.73 -1.05
N GLY A 835 29.44 24.00 -1.84
CA GLY A 835 29.68 23.34 -3.12
C GLY A 835 28.66 23.69 -4.22
N LEU A 836 28.07 24.89 -4.17
CA LEU A 836 27.03 25.38 -5.09
C LEU A 836 27.68 25.93 -6.36
N ARG A 837 27.96 25.04 -7.31
CA ARG A 837 28.83 25.33 -8.47
C ARG A 837 28.16 26.10 -9.59
N ARG A 838 26.83 26.22 -9.57
CA ARG A 838 26.01 26.86 -10.62
C ARG A 838 25.19 28.02 -10.05
N THR A 839 25.70 28.62 -8.98
CA THR A 839 25.15 29.82 -8.38
C THR A 839 26.11 30.99 -8.59
N GLY A 840 25.59 32.10 -9.11
CA GLY A 840 26.36 33.28 -9.48
C GLY A 840 25.56 34.56 -9.32
N THR A 841 26.23 35.71 -9.40
CA THR A 841 25.63 37.04 -9.23
C THR A 841 25.82 37.94 -10.45
N LEU A 842 26.73 37.56 -11.36
CA LEU A 842 27.05 38.33 -12.56
C LEU A 842 26.51 37.66 -13.84
N PRO A 843 26.05 38.45 -14.84
CA PRO A 843 25.63 37.90 -16.13
C PRO A 843 26.69 37.01 -16.80
N GLU A 844 27.97 37.36 -16.65
CA GLU A 844 29.09 36.61 -17.22
C GLU A 844 29.21 35.19 -16.65
N GLU A 845 28.78 34.99 -15.41
CA GLU A 845 28.78 33.68 -14.75
C GLU A 845 27.61 32.84 -15.24
N ALA A 846 26.42 33.44 -15.39
CA ALA A 846 25.25 32.76 -15.94
C ALA A 846 25.46 32.31 -17.39
N LEU A 847 26.20 33.07 -18.19
CA LEU A 847 26.54 32.73 -19.58
C LEU A 847 27.37 31.44 -19.72
N LEU A 848 28.01 30.97 -18.65
CA LEU A 848 28.73 29.70 -18.62
C LEU A 848 27.79 28.48 -18.49
N HIS A 849 26.48 28.72 -18.34
CA HIS A 849 25.45 27.72 -18.12
C HIS A 849 24.26 27.90 -19.06
N ARG A 850 23.31 26.95 -18.99
CA ARG A 850 22.00 27.05 -19.62
C ARG A 850 21.14 28.09 -18.88
N ALA A 851 21.34 29.36 -19.20
CA ALA A 851 20.64 30.46 -18.54
C ALA A 851 19.27 30.74 -19.16
N ALA A 852 18.24 30.79 -18.32
CA ALA A 852 16.90 31.19 -18.73
C ALA A 852 16.83 32.69 -19.04
N VAL A 853 16.05 33.05 -20.06
CA VAL A 853 15.63 34.42 -20.34
C VAL A 853 14.18 34.57 -19.91
N GLY A 854 13.83 35.71 -19.30
CA GLY A 854 12.45 35.95 -18.89
C GLY A 854 11.52 36.16 -20.08
N HIS A 855 10.25 35.81 -19.91
CA HIS A 855 9.19 36.06 -20.88
C HIS A 855 8.06 36.88 -20.28
N VAL A 856 7.54 37.82 -21.06
CA VAL A 856 6.41 38.68 -20.71
C VAL A 856 5.26 38.43 -21.69
N SER A 857 4.03 38.52 -21.20
CA SER A 857 2.82 38.32 -22.01
C SER A 857 1.88 39.49 -21.79
N ALA A 858 1.25 39.97 -22.87
CA ALA A 858 0.14 40.92 -22.78
C ALA A 858 -1.17 40.13 -22.84
N GLY A 859 -1.85 40.04 -21.70
CA GLY A 859 -3.12 39.31 -21.59
C GLY A 859 -3.01 37.83 -21.95
N GLN A 860 -3.90 37.35 -22.83
CA GLN A 860 -3.94 35.96 -23.32
C GLN A 860 -2.95 35.64 -24.46
N ALA A 861 -2.04 36.55 -24.83
CA ALA A 861 -1.06 36.30 -25.87
C ALA A 861 -0.01 35.25 -25.44
N GLU A 862 0.64 34.63 -26.43
CA GLU A 862 1.78 33.74 -26.17
C GLU A 862 2.95 34.52 -25.53
N PRO A 863 3.68 33.92 -24.57
CA PRO A 863 4.81 34.57 -23.93
C PRO A 863 5.90 34.96 -24.94
N THR A 864 6.33 36.22 -24.87
CA THR A 864 7.41 36.78 -25.70
C THR A 864 8.63 37.11 -24.86
N ARG A 865 9.82 37.06 -25.44
CA ARG A 865 11.07 37.32 -24.71
C ARG A 865 11.06 38.73 -24.10
N ALA A 866 11.44 38.83 -22.83
CA ALA A 866 11.61 40.11 -22.16
C ALA A 866 12.68 40.98 -22.86
N PRO A 867 12.51 42.32 -22.85
CA PRO A 867 13.43 43.23 -23.53
C PRO A 867 14.79 43.39 -22.81
N VAL A 868 14.85 43.06 -21.52
CA VAL A 868 16.05 43.13 -20.68
C VAL A 868 16.19 41.82 -19.92
N TRP A 869 17.42 41.30 -19.78
CA TRP A 869 17.64 40.01 -19.14
C TRP A 869 17.56 40.06 -17.61
N GLY A 870 18.12 41.08 -16.96
CA GLY A 870 18.18 41.17 -15.49
C GLY A 870 18.18 42.63 -14.99
N LEU A 871 18.10 42.79 -13.67
CA LEU A 871 18.14 44.10 -13.00
C LEU A 871 19.57 44.70 -13.00
N PRO A 872 19.73 46.00 -12.70
CA PRO A 872 21.06 46.61 -12.58
C PRO A 872 21.91 45.98 -11.47
N ARG A 873 23.24 45.89 -11.67
CA ARG A 873 24.21 45.26 -10.71
C ARG A 873 24.06 45.79 -9.28
N SER A 874 23.71 47.07 -9.13
CA SER A 874 23.46 47.71 -7.84
C SER A 874 22.40 47.03 -6.98
N LEU A 875 21.49 46.26 -7.58
CA LEU A 875 20.43 45.51 -6.90
C LEU A 875 20.87 44.09 -6.50
N GLY A 876 22.15 43.75 -6.68
CA GLY A 876 22.73 42.44 -6.38
C GLY A 876 22.24 41.82 -5.08
N PRO A 877 22.50 42.48 -3.92
CA PRO A 877 22.09 42.01 -2.60
C PRO A 877 20.59 41.76 -2.43
N ALA A 878 19.76 42.34 -3.30
CA ALA A 878 18.31 42.27 -3.21
C ALA A 878 17.67 41.37 -4.27
N GLY A 879 18.34 41.00 -5.38
CA GLY A 879 17.62 40.35 -6.48
C GLY A 879 18.37 39.76 -7.67
N LEU A 880 19.71 39.64 -7.70
CA LEU A 880 20.44 39.19 -8.91
C LEU A 880 21.07 37.81 -8.89
N ILE A 881 20.84 36.99 -7.86
CA ILE A 881 21.40 35.65 -7.88
C ILE A 881 20.74 34.84 -9.00
N THR A 882 21.57 34.16 -9.79
CA THR A 882 21.16 33.05 -10.65
C THR A 882 21.55 31.73 -10.01
N SER A 883 20.66 30.73 -10.04
CA SER A 883 20.91 29.42 -9.44
C SER A 883 20.13 28.31 -10.14
N THR A 884 20.52 27.05 -9.92
CA THR A 884 19.72 25.87 -10.27
C THR A 884 18.76 25.51 -9.13
N ALA A 885 17.78 24.65 -9.38
CA ALA A 885 16.91 24.14 -8.32
C ALA A 885 17.72 23.34 -7.27
N ALA A 886 18.66 22.49 -7.71
CA ALA A 886 19.54 21.73 -6.82
C ALA A 886 20.42 22.64 -5.92
N ASP A 887 21.06 23.67 -6.48
CA ASP A 887 21.93 24.55 -5.68
C ASP A 887 21.11 25.37 -4.67
N LEU A 888 19.94 25.86 -5.08
CA LEU A 888 19.03 26.57 -4.19
C LEU A 888 18.52 25.67 -3.06
N LEU A 889 18.23 24.40 -3.35
CA LEU A 889 17.88 23.42 -2.32
C LEU A 889 19.08 23.05 -1.44
N GLY A 890 20.31 23.07 -1.96
CA GLY A 890 21.53 22.92 -1.16
C GLY A 890 21.69 24.07 -0.15
N PHE A 891 21.36 25.30 -0.53
CA PHE A 891 21.27 26.42 0.40
C PHE A 891 20.13 26.25 1.42
N ALA A 892 18.95 25.82 0.98
CA ALA A 892 17.81 25.54 1.88
C ALA A 892 18.14 24.43 2.89
N ARG A 893 18.85 23.38 2.45
CA ARG A 893 19.35 22.28 3.29
C ARG A 893 20.22 22.78 4.44
N MET A 894 21.10 23.74 4.18
CA MET A 894 21.96 24.32 5.22
C MET A 894 21.11 24.97 6.32
N HIS A 895 20.04 25.69 5.98
CA HIS A 895 19.11 26.25 6.95
C HIS A 895 18.31 25.17 7.70
N LEU A 896 17.79 24.15 6.99
CA LEU A 896 17.06 23.03 7.61
C LEU A 896 17.90 22.22 8.60
N THR A 897 19.22 22.18 8.40
CA THR A 897 20.18 21.48 9.26
C THR A 897 20.83 22.39 10.31
N GLY A 898 20.25 23.57 10.55
CA GLY A 898 20.72 24.52 11.54
C GLY A 898 22.13 25.04 11.25
N GLY A 899 22.50 25.18 9.98
CA GLY A 899 23.75 25.81 9.54
C GLY A 899 24.85 24.87 9.04
N LEU A 900 24.55 23.60 8.76
CA LEU A 900 25.54 22.60 8.34
C LEU A 900 25.63 22.45 6.82
N ALA A 901 26.85 22.35 6.31
CA ALA A 901 27.15 21.93 4.95
C ALA A 901 26.98 20.40 4.80
N PRO A 902 26.92 19.89 3.56
CA PRO A 902 26.84 18.44 3.29
C PRO A 902 28.00 17.63 3.88
N ASP A 903 29.19 18.21 4.01
CA ASP A 903 30.38 17.57 4.59
C ASP A 903 30.43 17.65 6.14
N GLY A 904 29.40 18.23 6.77
CA GLY A 904 29.31 18.43 8.21
C GLY A 904 30.03 19.68 8.72
N SER A 905 30.67 20.47 7.86
CA SER A 905 31.25 21.76 8.26
C SER A 905 30.15 22.79 8.58
N ARG A 906 30.47 23.75 9.44
CA ARG A 906 29.51 24.78 9.89
C ARG A 906 29.66 26.04 9.04
N VAL A 907 28.59 26.38 8.31
CA VAL A 907 28.50 27.59 7.48
C VAL A 907 27.79 28.71 8.22
N LEU A 908 26.79 28.38 9.04
CA LEU A 908 26.05 29.34 9.87
C LEU A 908 25.91 28.77 11.29
N GLY A 909 25.93 29.62 12.31
CA GLY A 909 25.61 29.24 13.68
C GLY A 909 24.18 28.72 13.78
N ALA A 910 23.94 27.70 14.62
CA ALA A 910 22.59 27.17 14.82
C ALA A 910 21.65 28.22 15.43
N GLU A 911 22.17 29.06 16.34
CA GLU A 911 21.45 30.19 16.91
C GLU A 911 21.11 31.24 15.85
N SER A 912 22.06 31.56 14.97
CA SER A 912 21.84 32.48 13.86
C SER A 912 20.83 31.96 12.84
N ALA A 913 20.89 30.67 12.49
CA ALA A 913 19.89 30.03 11.64
C ALA A 913 18.48 30.11 12.27
N ALA A 914 18.37 29.83 13.57
CA ALA A 914 17.11 29.96 14.30
C ALA A 914 16.62 31.41 14.34
N ALA A 915 17.49 32.37 14.64
CA ALA A 915 17.18 33.80 14.68
C ALA A 915 16.66 34.31 13.33
N MET A 916 17.23 33.84 12.21
CA MET A 916 16.74 34.21 10.88
C MET A 916 15.28 33.82 10.64
N THR A 917 14.82 32.74 11.28
CA THR A 917 13.44 32.24 11.14
C THR A 917 12.49 32.76 12.22
N ALA A 918 12.99 33.47 13.25
CA ALA A 918 12.18 34.05 14.32
C ALA A 918 11.28 35.18 13.80
N CYS A 919 10.21 35.52 14.52
CA CYS A 919 9.33 36.64 14.13
C CYS A 919 10.01 37.95 14.51
N GLU A 920 10.24 38.81 13.53
CA GLU A 920 10.82 40.15 13.67
C GLU A 920 9.79 41.25 13.38
N ALA A 921 8.83 40.98 12.49
CA ALA A 921 7.73 41.91 12.18
C ALA A 921 6.48 41.17 11.72
N GLU A 922 5.31 41.64 12.16
CA GLU A 922 4.01 41.21 11.65
C GLU A 922 3.73 41.91 10.31
N LEU A 923 3.15 41.19 9.34
CA LEU A 923 2.76 41.79 8.06
C LEU A 923 1.35 42.37 8.17
N PRO A 924 1.13 43.63 7.73
CA PRO A 924 -0.22 44.16 7.56
C PRO A 924 -1.05 43.31 6.59
N ASP A 925 -0.38 42.73 5.58
CA ASP A 925 -0.97 41.86 4.57
C ASP A 925 -0.53 40.41 4.77
N THR A 926 -1.42 39.61 5.34
CA THR A 926 -1.21 38.18 5.61
C THR A 926 -1.61 37.28 4.42
N HIS A 927 -2.08 37.85 3.30
CA HIS A 927 -2.62 37.10 2.17
C HIS A 927 -1.67 37.03 0.96
N THR A 928 -0.86 38.06 0.71
CA THR A 928 0.01 38.10 -0.49
C THR A 928 1.28 37.28 -0.33
N LEU A 929 1.98 37.48 0.78
CA LEU A 929 3.24 36.80 1.09
C LEU A 929 3.00 35.77 2.19
N GLY A 930 3.33 36.10 3.44
CA GLY A 930 3.12 35.26 4.61
C GLY A 930 2.49 36.06 5.75
N ASP A 931 2.41 35.46 6.94
CA ASP A 931 1.80 36.11 8.11
C ASP A 931 2.75 37.05 8.86
N SER A 932 4.06 36.78 8.76
CA SER A 932 5.09 37.49 9.50
C SER A 932 6.44 37.40 8.77
N TRP A 933 7.41 38.17 9.23
CA TRP A 933 8.74 38.30 8.64
C TRP A 933 9.82 37.98 9.67
N GLY A 934 10.86 37.26 9.27
CA GLY A 934 12.09 37.04 10.06
C GLY A 934 13.27 37.84 9.50
N LEU A 935 14.51 37.48 9.85
CA LEU A 935 15.67 38.16 9.27
C LEU A 935 15.93 37.63 7.85
N GLY A 936 15.25 38.25 6.89
CA GLY A 936 15.29 37.90 5.47
C GLY A 936 14.32 36.80 5.04
N TRP A 937 13.78 36.00 5.95
CA TRP A 937 12.79 34.97 5.64
C TRP A 937 11.35 35.47 5.75
N ILE A 938 10.49 35.05 4.82
CA ILE A 938 9.04 35.12 4.97
C ILE A 938 8.60 33.95 5.84
N ARG A 939 7.70 34.20 6.80
CA ARG A 939 7.12 33.15 7.66
C ARG A 939 5.67 32.89 7.25
N PHE A 940 5.29 31.62 7.26
CA PHE A 940 3.94 31.17 6.89
C PHE A 940 3.39 30.22 7.95
N GLY A 941 2.11 30.36 8.28
CA GLY A 941 1.35 29.41 9.07
C GLY A 941 0.40 28.61 8.18
N TRP A 942 0.76 27.36 7.86
CA TRP A 942 -0.06 26.47 7.02
C TRP A 942 -0.53 25.30 7.87
N ASP A 943 -1.85 25.15 8.03
CA ASP A 943 -2.46 24.01 8.73
C ASP A 943 -1.88 23.74 10.13
N GLY A 944 -1.58 24.81 10.89
CA GLY A 944 -0.96 24.71 12.21
C GLY A 944 0.57 24.54 12.21
N HIS A 945 1.18 24.35 11.02
CA HIS A 945 2.62 24.21 10.86
C HIS A 945 3.31 25.53 10.55
N ARG A 946 4.56 25.68 11.03
CA ARG A 946 5.39 26.86 10.79
C ARG A 946 6.36 26.60 9.64
N LEU A 947 6.16 27.32 8.53
CA LEU A 947 7.06 27.30 7.39
C LEU A 947 7.83 28.61 7.30
N VAL A 948 8.98 28.53 6.63
CA VAL A 948 9.72 29.69 6.14
C VAL A 948 9.94 29.57 4.65
N GLY A 949 10.15 30.68 3.97
CA GLY A 949 10.37 30.67 2.53
C GLY A 949 10.58 32.07 1.99
N HIS A 950 10.75 32.17 0.68
CA HIS A 950 10.82 33.46 0.00
C HIS A 950 10.41 33.31 -1.47
N ASP A 951 9.79 34.34 -2.02
CA ASP A 951 9.40 34.44 -3.43
C ASP A 951 10.29 35.46 -4.16
N GLY A 952 10.64 35.20 -5.41
CA GLY A 952 11.52 36.05 -6.18
C GLY A 952 10.93 36.37 -7.54
N ASN A 953 10.81 37.65 -7.86
CA ASN A 953 10.38 38.10 -9.18
C ASN A 953 11.46 39.00 -9.79
N THR A 954 11.73 38.77 -11.06
CA THR A 954 12.52 39.64 -11.93
C THR A 954 11.74 39.87 -13.23
N ILE A 955 12.36 40.48 -14.23
CA ILE A 955 11.69 40.77 -15.50
C ILE A 955 11.42 39.46 -16.25
N GLY A 956 10.18 38.98 -16.17
CA GLY A 956 9.73 37.76 -16.85
C GLY A 956 10.23 36.44 -16.25
N GLN A 957 10.77 36.43 -15.03
CA GLN A 957 11.09 35.19 -14.29
C GLN A 957 10.52 35.23 -12.88
N SER A 958 10.13 34.07 -12.37
CA SER A 958 9.61 33.90 -11.01
C SER A 958 10.18 32.64 -10.36
N ALA A 959 10.55 32.77 -9.09
CA ALA A 959 11.09 31.70 -8.26
C ALA A 959 10.33 31.62 -6.94
N PHE A 960 10.07 30.40 -6.48
CA PHE A 960 9.37 30.13 -5.23
C PHE A 960 10.19 29.15 -4.40
N LEU A 961 10.29 29.39 -3.09
CA LEU A 961 10.99 28.50 -2.16
C LEU A 961 10.21 28.38 -0.85
N ARG A 962 9.93 27.16 -0.40
CA ARG A 962 9.32 26.88 0.90
C ARG A 962 10.09 25.79 1.62
N LEU A 963 10.29 25.99 2.91
CA LEU A 963 10.94 25.08 3.84
C LEU A 963 9.94 24.77 4.97
N LEU A 964 9.83 23.49 5.31
CA LEU A 964 9.09 22.97 6.44
C LEU A 964 10.09 22.31 7.41
N PRO A 965 10.66 23.08 8.35
CA PRO A 965 11.76 22.63 9.21
C PRO A 965 11.44 21.38 10.02
N GLU A 966 10.26 21.33 10.63
CA GLU A 966 9.79 20.20 11.45
C GLU A 966 9.79 18.85 10.72
N GLN A 967 9.68 18.85 9.39
CA GLN A 967 9.62 17.64 8.57
C GLN A 967 10.83 17.46 7.66
N GLY A 968 11.80 18.40 7.71
CA GLY A 968 12.98 18.37 6.85
C GLY A 968 12.65 18.44 5.35
N LEU A 969 11.57 19.13 4.95
CA LEU A 969 11.14 19.24 3.56
C LEU A 969 11.45 20.64 3.00
N ALA A 970 12.02 20.72 1.81
CA ALA A 970 12.18 21.95 1.04
C ALA A 970 11.71 21.75 -0.41
N VAL A 971 10.99 22.74 -0.94
CA VAL A 971 10.44 22.72 -2.30
C VAL A 971 10.76 24.03 -2.99
N THR A 972 11.30 23.95 -4.21
CA THR A 972 11.54 25.11 -5.06
C THR A 972 10.96 24.95 -6.46
N LEU A 973 10.42 26.03 -7.01
CA LEU A 973 9.97 26.11 -8.40
C LEU A 973 10.60 27.35 -9.04
N LEU A 974 11.32 27.15 -10.15
CA LEU A 974 11.94 28.19 -10.96
C LEU A 974 11.23 28.25 -12.31
N THR A 975 10.83 29.45 -12.76
CA THR A 975 10.06 29.65 -13.99
C THR A 975 10.54 30.88 -14.75
N ASN A 976 10.35 30.89 -16.07
CA ASN A 976 10.74 32.01 -16.94
C ASN A 976 9.57 32.65 -17.70
N GLY A 977 8.37 32.68 -17.11
CA GLY A 977 7.23 33.43 -17.65
C GLY A 977 5.89 32.72 -17.47
N GLY A 978 4.88 33.16 -18.23
CA GLY A 978 3.52 32.62 -18.16
C GLY A 978 2.81 32.92 -16.84
N HIS A 979 1.82 32.10 -16.48
CA HIS A 979 1.07 32.23 -15.22
C HIS A 979 1.75 31.48 -14.07
N ALA A 980 2.99 31.87 -13.76
CA ALA A 980 3.85 31.16 -12.81
C ALA A 980 3.27 31.04 -11.39
N ARG A 981 2.51 32.04 -10.92
CA ARG A 981 1.87 32.01 -9.59
C ARG A 981 0.79 30.94 -9.50
N ASP A 982 -0.05 30.80 -10.52
CA ASP A 982 -1.08 29.76 -10.56
C ASP A 982 -0.47 28.36 -10.57
N LEU A 983 0.61 28.18 -11.36
CA LEU A 983 1.39 26.93 -11.36
C LEU A 983 1.95 26.61 -9.96
N TYR A 984 2.56 27.60 -9.29
CA TYR A 984 3.06 27.44 -7.93
C TYR A 984 1.97 27.02 -6.95
N GLU A 985 0.81 27.68 -6.96
CA GLU A 985 -0.29 27.40 -6.01
C GLU A 985 -0.87 25.99 -6.17
N GLU A 986 -1.13 25.55 -7.40
CA GLU A 986 -1.63 24.18 -7.66
C GLU A 986 -0.58 23.14 -7.29
N LEU A 987 0.67 23.34 -7.70
CA LEU A 987 1.75 22.37 -7.50
C LEU A 987 2.13 22.22 -6.03
N TYR A 988 2.28 23.34 -5.29
CA TYR A 988 2.64 23.29 -3.88
C TYR A 988 1.51 22.71 -3.02
N ARG A 989 0.24 22.96 -3.36
CA ARG A 989 -0.88 22.33 -2.67
C ARG A 989 -0.84 20.81 -2.80
N GLU A 990 -0.56 20.29 -4.00
CA GLU A 990 -0.41 18.84 -4.21
C GLU A 990 0.81 18.28 -3.47
N ILE A 991 1.98 18.92 -3.59
CA ILE A 991 3.22 18.43 -2.98
C ILE A 991 3.13 18.38 -1.45
N PHE A 992 2.69 19.47 -0.80
CA PHE A 992 2.65 19.53 0.66
C PHE A 992 1.55 18.63 1.25
N ALA A 993 0.41 18.50 0.58
CA ALA A 993 -0.61 17.55 0.98
C ALA A 993 -0.09 16.11 0.87
N GLU A 994 0.56 15.74 -0.24
CA GLU A 994 1.01 14.37 -0.48
C GLU A 994 2.25 13.97 0.35
N LEU A 995 3.26 14.84 0.43
CA LEU A 995 4.55 14.50 1.03
C LEU A 995 4.67 14.84 2.52
N ALA A 996 3.84 15.77 3.01
CA ALA A 996 3.91 16.28 4.38
C ALA A 996 2.57 16.25 5.14
N GLY A 997 1.45 15.96 4.46
CA GLY A 997 0.12 16.01 5.07
C GLY A 997 -0.32 17.43 5.47
N VAL A 998 0.24 18.47 4.86
CA VAL A 998 -0.01 19.88 5.21
C VAL A 998 -0.91 20.54 4.18
N ALA A 999 -2.04 21.09 4.62
CA ALA A 999 -2.91 21.87 3.74
C ALA A 999 -2.36 23.29 3.48
N VAL A 1000 -2.18 23.63 2.20
CA VAL A 1000 -1.79 25.00 1.79
C VAL A 1000 -3.03 25.90 1.77
N PRO A 1001 -3.03 27.06 2.46
CA PRO A 1001 -4.18 27.98 2.50
C PRO A 1001 -4.64 28.40 1.11
N HIS A 1002 -5.94 28.61 0.96
CA HIS A 1002 -6.51 29.16 -0.27
C HIS A 1002 -6.19 30.66 -0.40
N SER A 1003 -5.90 31.08 -1.62
CA SER A 1003 -5.72 32.48 -1.99
C SER A 1003 -6.98 33.29 -1.67
N LEU A 1004 -6.81 34.57 -1.36
CA LEU A 1004 -7.92 35.47 -1.04
C LEU A 1004 -8.95 35.46 -2.16
N VAL A 1005 -10.23 35.30 -1.80
CA VAL A 1005 -11.37 35.49 -2.70
C VAL A 1005 -12.40 36.35 -1.96
N PRO A 1006 -12.98 37.38 -2.61
CA PRO A 1006 -14.03 38.16 -1.99
C PRO A 1006 -15.23 37.26 -1.63
N PRO A 1007 -15.91 37.54 -0.50
CA PRO A 1007 -17.08 36.78 -0.09
C PRO A 1007 -18.21 36.91 -1.11
N GLN A 1008 -19.00 35.84 -1.30
CA GLN A 1008 -20.15 35.85 -2.21
C GLN A 1008 -21.27 36.80 -1.76
N HIS A 1009 -21.33 37.11 -0.46
CA HIS A 1009 -22.29 38.05 0.11
C HIS A 1009 -21.62 39.41 0.38
N PRO A 1010 -22.28 40.54 0.08
CA PRO A 1010 -21.71 41.86 0.31
C PRO A 1010 -21.38 42.09 1.79
N VAL A 1011 -20.14 42.49 2.07
CA VAL A 1011 -19.73 43.00 3.39
C VAL A 1011 -19.95 44.50 3.40
N GLY A 1012 -20.72 45.02 4.36
CA GLY A 1012 -20.85 46.45 4.57
C GLY A 1012 -19.56 47.01 5.16
N ALA A 1013 -18.75 47.70 4.35
CA ALA A 1013 -17.55 48.42 4.80
C ALA A 1013 -17.76 49.93 4.61
N ASP A 1014 -17.42 50.73 5.62
CA ASP A 1014 -17.44 52.19 5.53
C ASP A 1014 -16.22 52.68 4.74
N LEU A 1015 -16.40 52.92 3.44
CA LEU A 1015 -15.34 53.44 2.58
C LEU A 1015 -14.96 54.89 2.93
N GLY A 1016 -15.86 55.67 3.56
CA GLY A 1016 -15.69 57.12 3.75
C GLY A 1016 -14.42 57.48 4.51
N ARG A 1017 -13.99 56.62 5.44
CA ARG A 1017 -12.73 56.80 6.20
C ARG A 1017 -11.45 56.51 5.37
N HIS A 1018 -11.58 55.77 4.28
CA HIS A 1018 -10.48 55.35 3.38
C HIS A 1018 -10.34 56.22 2.13
N VAL A 1019 -11.39 56.94 1.72
CA VAL A 1019 -11.33 57.86 0.57
C VAL A 1019 -10.22 58.91 0.75
N GLY A 1020 -9.42 59.12 -0.29
CA GLY A 1020 -8.34 60.11 -0.31
C GLY A 1020 -7.13 59.68 -1.14
N GLU A 1021 -6.09 60.52 -1.14
CA GLU A 1021 -4.83 60.24 -1.82
C GLU A 1021 -3.81 59.62 -0.87
N TYR A 1022 -3.01 58.70 -1.39
CA TYR A 1022 -1.92 58.01 -0.73
C TYR A 1022 -0.72 58.10 -1.66
N GLU A 1023 0.46 58.47 -1.15
CA GLU A 1023 1.63 58.68 -2.01
C GLU A 1023 2.90 58.15 -1.36
N ARG A 1024 3.73 57.51 -2.18
CA ARG A 1024 5.13 57.16 -1.88
C ARG A 1024 5.97 57.39 -3.12
N ALA A 1025 7.29 57.22 -3.03
CA ALA A 1025 8.14 57.51 -4.18
C ALA A 1025 7.75 56.65 -5.38
N GLY A 1026 7.51 57.30 -6.53
CA GLY A 1026 7.20 56.62 -7.79
C GLY A 1026 5.77 56.10 -7.95
N VAL A 1027 4.89 56.20 -6.92
CA VAL A 1027 3.48 55.80 -7.05
C VAL A 1027 2.56 56.71 -6.23
N ARG A 1028 1.53 57.25 -6.88
CA ARG A 1028 0.36 57.87 -6.25
C ARG A 1028 -0.84 56.94 -6.37
N MET A 1029 -1.57 56.77 -5.28
CA MET A 1029 -2.80 55.98 -5.23
C MET A 1029 -3.95 56.87 -4.77
N ALA A 1030 -5.12 56.74 -5.39
CA ALA A 1030 -6.33 57.43 -4.98
C ALA A 1030 -7.44 56.41 -4.76
N VAL A 1031 -8.05 56.45 -3.56
CA VAL A 1031 -9.22 55.65 -3.21
C VAL A 1031 -10.45 56.52 -3.46
N LEU A 1032 -11.31 56.07 -4.36
CA LEU A 1032 -12.42 56.84 -4.90
C LEU A 1032 -13.74 56.14 -4.58
N ASP A 1033 -14.77 56.94 -4.28
CA ASP A 1033 -16.15 56.51 -4.12
C ASP A 1033 -17.00 57.09 -5.26
N GLY A 1034 -17.17 56.32 -6.33
CA GLY A 1034 -17.88 56.77 -7.54
C GLY A 1034 -19.19 56.02 -7.75
N ASP A 1035 -19.98 56.43 -8.76
CA ASP A 1035 -21.28 55.81 -9.10
C ASP A 1035 -21.20 54.30 -9.42
N GLY A 1036 -20.00 53.80 -9.75
CA GLY A 1036 -19.70 52.38 -10.00
C GLY A 1036 -19.19 51.59 -8.78
N GLY A 1037 -19.12 52.21 -7.59
CA GLY A 1037 -18.58 51.62 -6.36
C GLY A 1037 -17.12 52.01 -6.05
N PRO A 1038 -16.55 51.47 -4.95
CA PRO A 1038 -15.19 51.78 -4.51
C PRO A 1038 -14.15 51.40 -5.56
N THR A 1039 -13.22 52.31 -5.87
CA THR A 1039 -12.18 52.12 -6.90
C THR A 1039 -10.82 52.55 -6.38
N LEU A 1040 -9.79 51.72 -6.62
CA LEU A 1040 -8.39 52.06 -6.41
C LEU A 1040 -7.79 52.52 -7.73
N ARG A 1041 -7.43 53.80 -7.84
CA ARG A 1041 -6.63 54.33 -8.94
C ARG A 1041 -5.17 54.34 -8.53
N THR A 1042 -4.30 53.69 -9.28
CA THR A 1042 -2.85 53.74 -9.10
C THR A 1042 -2.23 54.51 -10.26
N THR A 1043 -1.27 55.38 -9.98
CA THR A 1043 -0.55 56.17 -10.98
C THR A 1043 0.94 56.10 -10.69
N VAL A 1044 1.73 55.61 -11.64
CA VAL A 1044 3.19 55.65 -11.58
C VAL A 1044 3.64 57.10 -11.76
N THR A 1045 4.51 57.57 -10.87
CA THR A 1045 5.01 58.96 -10.84
C THR A 1045 6.53 58.98 -10.99
N GLY A 1046 7.09 60.17 -11.22
CA GLY A 1046 8.55 60.36 -11.36
C GLY A 1046 9.13 59.73 -12.64
N PRO A 1047 10.46 59.48 -12.69
CA PRO A 1047 11.16 58.98 -13.89
C PRO A 1047 10.65 57.62 -14.41
N LEU A 1048 9.99 56.82 -13.56
CA LEU A 1048 9.39 55.55 -13.94
C LEU A 1048 8.16 55.75 -14.85
N ALA A 1049 7.44 56.88 -14.75
CA ALA A 1049 6.26 57.15 -15.57
C ALA A 1049 6.57 57.24 -17.07
N GLU A 1050 7.79 57.63 -17.44
CA GLU A 1050 8.25 57.71 -18.83
C GLU A 1050 8.56 56.32 -19.43
N LEU A 1051 8.67 55.29 -18.60
CA LEU A 1051 9.03 53.92 -18.98
C LEU A 1051 7.83 52.98 -19.10
N VAL A 1052 6.63 53.42 -18.70
CA VAL A 1052 5.40 52.61 -18.74
C VAL A 1052 4.44 53.16 -19.81
N PRO A 1053 3.92 52.31 -20.73
CA PRO A 1053 3.01 52.75 -21.78
C PRO A 1053 1.72 53.39 -21.26
N GLU A 1054 1.19 52.86 -20.15
CA GLU A 1054 0.00 53.35 -19.45
C GLU A 1054 0.35 53.57 -17.97
N PRO A 1055 0.56 54.83 -17.53
CA PRO A 1055 1.04 55.10 -16.17
C PRO A 1055 -0.09 55.03 -15.12
N THR A 1056 -1.36 55.03 -15.52
CA THR A 1056 -2.50 55.03 -14.61
C THR A 1056 -3.39 53.81 -14.83
N HIS A 1057 -3.69 53.08 -13.76
CA HIS A 1057 -4.59 51.92 -13.76
C HIS A 1057 -5.68 52.09 -12.70
N GLU A 1058 -6.89 51.67 -13.02
CA GLU A 1058 -8.04 51.68 -12.11
C GLU A 1058 -8.52 50.26 -11.84
N TYR A 1059 -8.74 49.96 -10.56
CA TYR A 1059 -9.18 48.66 -10.10
C TYR A 1059 -10.45 48.79 -9.27
N PRO A 1060 -11.56 48.15 -9.69
CA PRO A 1060 -12.73 48.01 -8.82
C PRO A 1060 -12.32 47.28 -7.54
N MET A 1061 -12.66 47.86 -6.40
CA MET A 1061 -12.40 47.28 -5.09
C MET A 1061 -13.63 46.51 -4.62
N VAL A 1062 -13.43 45.29 -4.11
CA VAL A 1062 -14.49 44.49 -3.51
C VAL A 1062 -14.25 44.38 -2.02
N PRO A 1063 -15.21 44.78 -1.15
CA PRO A 1063 -15.03 44.68 0.30
C PRO A 1063 -14.96 43.23 0.76
N VAL A 1064 -13.96 42.91 1.57
CA VAL A 1064 -13.78 41.60 2.21
C VAL A 1064 -13.99 41.71 3.73
N ALA A 1065 -13.48 42.77 4.36
CA ALA A 1065 -13.70 43.14 5.76
C ALA A 1065 -13.66 44.67 5.91
N GLU A 1066 -13.82 45.20 7.14
CA GLU A 1066 -13.93 46.65 7.40
C GLU A 1066 -12.75 47.47 6.84
N ASP A 1067 -11.55 46.91 6.89
CA ASP A 1067 -10.28 47.54 6.48
C ASP A 1067 -9.55 46.76 5.36
N LEU A 1068 -10.20 45.73 4.79
CA LEU A 1068 -9.63 44.85 3.76
C LEU A 1068 -10.54 44.82 2.54
N PHE A 1069 -9.97 45.22 1.41
CA PHE A 1069 -10.59 45.12 0.11
C PHE A 1069 -9.76 44.20 -0.78
N ALA A 1070 -10.38 43.68 -1.82
CA ALA A 1070 -9.73 42.87 -2.84
C ALA A 1070 -9.91 43.53 -4.19
N VAL A 1071 -8.82 43.69 -4.92
CA VAL A 1071 -8.81 44.12 -6.33
C VAL A 1071 -8.38 42.96 -7.20
N ARG A 1072 -8.74 43.01 -8.48
CA ARG A 1072 -8.30 42.03 -9.46
C ARG A 1072 -7.93 42.75 -10.73
N GLU A 1073 -6.72 42.52 -11.22
CA GLU A 1073 -6.33 43.00 -12.54
C GLU A 1073 -7.20 42.34 -13.61
N PRO A 1074 -7.54 43.05 -14.69
CA PRO A 1074 -8.19 42.43 -15.84
C PRO A 1074 -7.42 41.18 -16.28
N GLU A 1075 -8.16 40.09 -16.56
CA GLU A 1075 -7.62 38.84 -17.11
C GLU A 1075 -6.78 37.95 -16.16
N THR A 1076 -6.61 38.33 -14.88
CA THR A 1076 -6.03 37.44 -13.86
C THR A 1076 -7.13 36.74 -13.04
N ARG A 1077 -6.81 35.56 -12.49
CA ARG A 1077 -7.71 34.85 -11.55
C ARG A 1077 -7.47 35.23 -10.09
N THR A 1078 -6.29 35.74 -9.79
CA THR A 1078 -5.81 36.03 -8.44
C THR A 1078 -6.34 37.38 -7.96
N TRP A 1079 -6.94 37.40 -6.78
CA TRP A 1079 -7.29 38.65 -6.10
C TRP A 1079 -6.11 39.16 -5.27
N VAL A 1080 -5.92 40.46 -5.29
CA VAL A 1080 -4.86 41.15 -4.54
C VAL A 1080 -5.50 41.98 -3.42
N PRO A 1081 -5.03 41.85 -2.17
CA PRO A 1081 -5.55 42.62 -1.05
C PRO A 1081 -5.12 44.10 -1.13
N VAL A 1082 -6.02 44.98 -0.70
CA VAL A 1082 -5.78 46.39 -0.40
C VAL A 1082 -6.17 46.59 1.07
N ILE A 1083 -5.19 46.86 1.92
CA ILE A 1083 -5.39 46.90 3.37
C ILE A 1083 -5.18 48.31 3.90
N PHE A 1084 -6.12 48.77 4.70
CA PHE A 1084 -6.04 50.06 5.37
C PHE A 1084 -5.71 49.86 6.85
N TYR A 1085 -4.86 50.70 7.40
CA TYR A 1085 -4.55 50.66 8.82
C TYR A 1085 -4.06 52.02 9.31
N GLN A 1086 -4.02 52.17 10.62
CA GLN A 1086 -3.56 53.39 11.29
C GLN A 1086 -2.43 53.04 12.25
N LEU A 1087 -1.33 53.81 12.21
CA LEU A 1087 -0.25 53.66 13.17
C LEU A 1087 -0.70 54.15 14.57
N PRO A 1088 -0.05 53.71 15.66
CA PRO A 1088 -0.34 54.22 17.01
C PRO A 1088 -0.21 55.74 17.14
N THR A 1089 0.58 56.37 16.28
CA THR A 1089 0.81 57.83 16.20
C THR A 1089 -0.29 58.57 15.43
N GLY A 1090 -1.22 57.87 14.79
CA GLY A 1090 -2.44 58.41 14.19
C GLY A 1090 -2.42 58.53 12.66
N GLU A 1091 -1.28 58.36 12.01
CA GLU A 1091 -1.15 58.39 10.55
C GLU A 1091 -1.83 57.17 9.92
N ARG A 1092 -2.52 57.39 8.80
CA ARG A 1092 -3.24 56.34 8.06
C ARG A 1092 -2.42 55.87 6.86
N TYR A 1093 -2.49 54.56 6.60
CA TYR A 1093 -1.75 53.90 5.54
C TYR A 1093 -2.67 53.03 4.68
N LEU A 1094 -2.26 52.87 3.43
CA LEU A 1094 -2.74 51.87 2.49
C LEU A 1094 -1.57 50.92 2.20
N HIS A 1095 -1.76 49.63 2.47
CA HIS A 1095 -0.84 48.57 2.10
C HIS A 1095 -1.28 47.90 0.80
N PHE A 1096 -0.46 48.02 -0.24
CA PHE A 1096 -0.72 47.43 -1.56
C PHE A 1096 0.59 47.11 -2.27
N GLY A 1097 0.68 45.95 -2.91
CA GLY A 1097 1.91 45.49 -3.57
C GLY A 1097 3.07 45.23 -2.59
N ALA A 1098 2.76 44.71 -1.39
CA ALA A 1098 3.72 44.50 -0.29
C ALA A 1098 4.40 45.78 0.24
N ARG A 1099 3.75 46.94 0.12
CA ARG A 1099 4.32 48.25 0.48
C ARG A 1099 3.32 49.09 1.26
N ALA A 1100 3.79 49.71 2.35
CA ALA A 1100 3.05 50.71 3.08
C ALA A 1100 3.13 52.07 2.36
N THR A 1101 1.96 52.68 2.11
CA THR A 1101 1.83 53.99 1.46
C THR A 1101 1.06 54.93 2.39
N PRO A 1102 1.67 56.02 2.89
CA PRO A 1102 0.99 56.96 3.78
C PRO A 1102 -0.09 57.75 3.05
N LYS A 1103 -1.16 58.11 3.76
CA LYS A 1103 -2.20 59.03 3.28
C LYS A 1103 -1.64 60.45 3.19
N VAL A 1104 -1.98 61.18 2.13
CA VAL A 1104 -1.57 62.56 1.88
C VAL A 1104 -2.76 63.50 2.00
N GLY A 1105 -2.55 64.64 2.67
CA GLY A 1105 -3.60 65.59 3.07
C GLY A 1105 -4.12 65.31 4.47
#